data_AF-A0A1G1XBV2-F1
#
_entry.id   AF-A0A1G1XBV2-F1
#
_cell.length_a   1.000
_cell.length_b   1.000
_cell.length_c   1.000
_cell.angle_alpha   90.00
_cell.angle_beta   90.00
_cell.angle_gamma   90.00
#
_symmetry.space_group_name_H-M   'P 1'
#
loop_
_entity.id
_entity.type
_entity.pdbx_description
1 polymer ?
#
loop_
_entity_poly.entity_id
_entity_poly.type
_entity_poly.pdbx_seq_one_letter_code
_entity_poly.pdbx_strand_id
1 'polypeptide(L)'
;MIRINHFAAEYIFVGGLVLLLGIMLFPVLVVRVQNPPKEDEKYIRRIYDNHSVGQVFVHDYYRIKGIDVVVRANSARMALLIASDARGTRLGEVSLSLTSNDQWISIPFKKSLPKGTDTVTFTTEAGTSIDNAILLRVQPDSTLYDMGNMVVDGTTSYGDIAFRAIERLPVWRAILVWGQVNATSMRATMFLVVQGVAGAGVLFALMSMRIKRFASAHLVISVLAIFIIALIVRAPYVEKIQGVFGGDAFNYMSKGYALLHGGDPFAADPRKGILYSLLLIPGFLTSDPLVWSRWVGIVAAALTAGLVPLVGRRMGMPLGIALMAGVLTACSEELIWEAPSGLAMTLFTLLILFSVYAYLQIARSQRWLWVLAASAGLTMLTRFEGALVGAVLLPAAWVRYRIPWKKMIWPVVLAGLLMALPLSSLLWSGKSGIRTPQDIANDDGLFLVHSIWDEQLELNIERSYEFFTNVWVWKGENMNIAQWLGIGLASGFAVIILQYALPRRHSYLFSAIGALSAGAFLFFLAMNNELNKFLIVAMLYILTGIGIVLFVKKRPVDAFAMLLAIATQIAVIIWVLPKTRYFLPTIPFLYLFLAYGIHTLIPSKKKIVQFAVMAIMAAAAIFFLVDSRNVLDKRAEKYNNQAQDNHVMLGALRDLRASHMRIGAPDLEELDVAMYIPRSDLFVFKPSGSNNLADQELQFIKQNNMQYLFERDRKPQWQIVREHPELFANTKTYTTKNGDSKVFVYQVRGD
;
A
#
# COMPACT_ATOMS: atom_id res chain seq x y z
N MET A 1 -4.60 -30.81 26.79
CA MET A 1 -3.41 -30.34 26.02
C MET A 1 -3.71 -29.75 24.63
N ILE A 2 -4.87 -29.98 23.98
CA ILE A 2 -5.22 -29.36 22.66
C ILE A 2 -5.47 -27.83 22.74
N ARG A 3 -5.68 -27.27 23.94
CA ARG A 3 -5.94 -25.83 24.16
C ARG A 3 -4.73 -24.91 23.96
N ILE A 4 -3.49 -25.41 24.08
CA ILE A 4 -2.29 -24.56 24.06
C ILE A 4 -1.86 -24.20 22.62
N ASN A 5 -2.14 -25.07 21.63
CA ASN A 5 -1.57 -24.93 20.27
C ASN A 5 -2.36 -24.02 19.32
N HIS A 6 -3.64 -23.74 19.60
CA HIS A 6 -4.40 -22.72 18.85
C HIS A 6 -4.12 -21.30 19.36
N PHE A 7 -3.78 -21.16 20.65
CA PHE A 7 -3.34 -19.90 21.25
C PHE A 7 -2.05 -19.38 20.61
N ALA A 8 -1.08 -20.26 20.30
CA ALA A 8 0.16 -19.86 19.64
C ALA A 8 -0.06 -19.25 18.25
N ALA A 9 -0.92 -19.82 17.39
CA ALA A 9 -1.19 -19.26 16.07
C ALA A 9 -1.91 -17.89 16.13
N GLU A 10 -2.78 -17.70 17.13
CA GLU A 10 -3.49 -16.44 17.37
C GLU A 10 -2.54 -15.36 17.92
N TYR A 11 -1.62 -15.71 18.83
CA TYR A 11 -0.55 -14.81 19.31
C TYR A 11 0.58 -14.60 18.29
N ILE A 12 0.83 -15.53 17.37
CA ILE A 12 1.78 -15.33 16.26
C ILE A 12 1.14 -14.51 15.14
N PHE A 13 -0.18 -14.54 14.95
CA PHE A 13 -0.84 -13.65 13.99
C PHE A 13 -1.03 -12.24 14.58
N VAL A 14 -1.45 -12.10 15.84
CA VAL A 14 -1.55 -10.80 16.52
C VAL A 14 -0.15 -10.25 16.85
N GLY A 15 0.72 -11.09 17.39
CA GLY A 15 2.13 -10.77 17.64
C GLY A 15 2.92 -10.64 16.36
N GLY A 16 2.57 -11.35 15.28
CA GLY A 16 3.13 -11.17 13.94
C GLY A 16 2.58 -9.93 13.24
N LEU A 17 1.34 -9.53 13.48
CA LEU A 17 0.82 -8.22 13.08
C LEU A 17 1.63 -7.12 13.78
N VAL A 18 1.87 -7.25 15.08
CA VAL A 18 2.72 -6.33 15.89
C VAL A 18 4.20 -6.38 15.47
N LEU A 19 4.74 -7.57 15.18
CA LEU A 19 6.14 -7.79 14.80
C LEU A 19 6.37 -7.41 13.33
N LEU A 20 5.36 -7.48 12.46
CA LEU A 20 5.45 -7.10 11.05
C LEU A 20 5.20 -5.59 10.88
N LEU A 21 4.31 -5.01 11.70
CA LEU A 21 4.34 -3.57 12.00
C LEU A 21 5.74 -3.16 12.52
N GLY A 22 6.37 -3.98 13.37
CA GLY A 22 7.74 -3.80 13.84
C GLY A 22 8.84 -3.98 12.77
N ILE A 23 8.76 -5.00 11.91
CA ILE A 23 9.74 -5.29 10.84
C ILE A 23 9.65 -4.23 9.75
N MET A 24 8.47 -3.66 9.50
CA MET A 24 8.33 -2.47 8.65
C MET A 24 9.06 -1.24 9.24
N LEU A 25 9.31 -1.22 10.54
CA LEU A 25 10.00 -0.16 11.26
C LEU A 25 11.51 -0.42 11.48
N PHE A 26 12.02 -1.67 11.31
CA PHE A 26 13.42 -2.02 11.61
C PHE A 26 14.34 -1.97 10.38
N PRO A 27 15.44 -1.18 10.40
CA PRO A 27 16.41 -1.09 9.30
C PRO A 27 17.38 -2.28 9.26
N VAL A 28 17.63 -2.84 8.05
CA VAL A 28 18.63 -3.88 7.78
C VAL A 28 19.83 -3.27 7.02
N LEU A 29 21.02 -3.86 7.14
CA LEU A 29 22.22 -3.41 6.43
C LEU A 29 22.11 -3.80 4.95
N VAL A 30 22.18 -2.82 4.05
CA VAL A 30 22.06 -3.06 2.60
C VAL A 30 23.10 -2.22 1.89
N VAL A 31 23.89 -2.87 1.05
CA VAL A 31 24.91 -2.19 0.25
C VAL A 31 24.30 -1.79 -1.09
N ARG A 32 24.16 -0.48 -1.39
CA ARG A 32 24.54 0.13 -2.69
C ARG A 32 23.99 1.54 -2.93
N VAL A 33 24.92 2.40 -3.33
CA VAL A 33 24.82 3.40 -4.41
C VAL A 33 26.05 3.16 -5.29
N GLN A 34 25.99 3.18 -6.64
CA GLN A 34 27.17 2.94 -7.49
C GLN A 34 27.14 3.85 -8.72
N ASN A 35 28.17 4.68 -8.89
CA ASN A 35 28.47 5.33 -10.16
C ASN A 35 29.43 4.43 -10.98
N PRO A 36 29.05 3.89 -12.15
CA PRO A 36 29.92 3.02 -12.94
C PRO A 36 31.04 3.84 -13.60
N PRO A 37 32.33 3.48 -13.49
CA PRO A 37 33.44 4.24 -14.05
C PRO A 37 33.38 4.32 -15.59
N LYS A 38 33.52 5.53 -16.17
CA LYS A 38 33.76 5.72 -17.62
C LYS A 38 35.24 5.49 -17.94
N GLU A 39 35.56 4.91 -19.10
CA GLU A 39 36.92 4.50 -19.49
C GLU A 39 37.89 5.64 -19.88
N ASP A 40 37.42 6.89 -19.97
CA ASP A 40 38.17 8.02 -20.51
C ASP A 40 39.16 8.65 -19.48
N GLU A 41 40.42 8.82 -19.88
CA GLU A 41 41.52 9.32 -19.02
C GLU A 41 41.34 10.79 -18.57
N LYS A 42 40.54 11.58 -19.28
CA LYS A 42 40.30 12.99 -18.92
C LYS A 42 39.56 13.17 -17.58
N TYR A 43 39.07 12.07 -17.00
CA TYR A 43 38.37 12.06 -15.72
C TYR A 43 39.17 11.43 -14.59
N ILE A 44 40.47 11.68 -14.59
CA ILE A 44 41.36 11.30 -13.50
C ILE A 44 41.78 12.57 -12.74
N ARG A 45 41.73 12.52 -11.41
CA ARG A 45 42.28 13.53 -10.51
C ARG A 45 43.43 12.94 -9.72
N ARG A 46 44.45 13.75 -9.47
CA ARG A 46 45.65 13.33 -8.74
C ARG A 46 45.47 13.69 -7.27
N ILE A 47 46.00 12.88 -6.37
CA ILE A 47 46.09 13.16 -4.93
C ILE A 47 47.57 13.04 -4.57
N TYR A 48 48.18 14.14 -4.13
CA TYR A 48 49.58 14.24 -3.75
C TYR A 48 49.72 15.22 -2.58
N ASP A 49 50.95 15.52 -2.14
CA ASP A 49 51.15 16.38 -0.97
C ASP A 49 50.48 17.77 -1.15
N ASN A 50 49.73 18.19 -0.14
CA ASN A 50 48.89 19.40 -0.13
C ASN A 50 47.84 19.50 -1.26
N HIS A 51 47.50 18.37 -1.91
CA HIS A 51 46.44 18.31 -2.92
C HIS A 51 45.39 17.27 -2.56
N SER A 52 44.14 17.70 -2.41
CA SER A 52 43.02 16.90 -1.94
C SER A 52 41.89 16.85 -2.96
N VAL A 53 41.25 15.69 -3.05
CA VAL A 53 40.08 15.48 -3.91
C VAL A 53 38.98 14.86 -3.06
N GLY A 54 37.77 15.37 -3.15
CA GLY A 54 36.67 14.97 -2.29
C GLY A 54 35.32 15.08 -2.98
N GLN A 55 34.27 14.74 -2.24
CA GLN A 55 32.89 14.77 -2.69
C GLN A 55 32.01 15.29 -1.55
N VAL A 56 31.08 16.17 -1.89
CA VAL A 56 29.96 16.51 -1.02
C VAL A 56 28.89 15.42 -1.13
N PHE A 57 28.55 14.82 0.00
CA PHE A 57 27.47 13.86 0.14
C PHE A 57 26.28 14.55 0.81
N VAL A 58 25.14 14.54 0.13
CA VAL A 58 23.86 14.93 0.74
C VAL A 58 23.11 13.65 1.08
N HIS A 59 22.94 13.35 2.39
CA HIS A 59 22.33 12.10 2.84
C HIS A 59 21.45 12.24 4.10
N ASP A 60 20.18 12.60 3.89
CA ASP A 60 19.24 12.86 5.00
C ASP A 60 18.63 11.60 5.61
N TYR A 61 18.68 10.49 4.88
CA TYR A 61 17.90 9.29 5.22
C TYR A 61 18.73 8.15 5.80
N TYR A 62 20.05 8.17 5.61
CA TYR A 62 20.94 7.07 5.98
C TYR A 62 22.27 7.60 6.56
N ARG A 63 23.00 6.72 7.25
CA ARG A 63 24.35 7.01 7.74
C ARG A 63 25.35 6.28 6.87
N ILE A 64 26.32 7.00 6.33
CA ILE A 64 27.40 6.40 5.52
C ILE A 64 28.41 5.75 6.47
N LYS A 65 28.67 4.47 6.28
CA LYS A 65 29.64 3.69 7.09
C LYS A 65 30.99 3.47 6.41
N GLY A 66 31.10 3.82 5.14
CA GLY A 66 32.30 3.63 4.35
C GLY A 66 32.01 3.91 2.89
N ILE A 67 33.09 4.07 2.13
CA ILE A 67 33.06 4.42 0.72
C ILE A 67 34.00 3.49 -0.03
N ASP A 68 33.54 2.89 -1.13
CA ASP A 68 34.44 2.28 -2.11
C ASP A 68 34.77 3.30 -3.20
N VAL A 69 36.04 3.49 -3.52
CA VAL A 69 36.50 4.38 -4.59
C VAL A 69 37.31 3.60 -5.63
N VAL A 70 37.37 4.12 -6.85
CA VAL A 70 38.23 3.59 -7.91
C VAL A 70 39.53 4.38 -7.97
N VAL A 71 40.65 3.70 -7.76
CA VAL A 71 41.98 4.30 -7.74
C VAL A 71 42.97 3.56 -8.64
N ARG A 72 44.00 4.30 -9.06
CA ARG A 72 45.17 3.84 -9.82
C ARG A 72 46.40 4.61 -9.29
N ALA A 73 47.64 4.15 -9.49
CA ALA A 73 48.80 5.03 -9.34
C ALA A 73 49.95 4.60 -10.27
N ASN A 74 50.87 5.53 -10.50
CA ASN A 74 51.98 5.35 -11.43
C ASN A 74 53.28 4.82 -10.78
N SER A 75 53.27 4.47 -9.49
CA SER A 75 54.46 3.99 -8.77
C SER A 75 54.22 2.66 -8.06
N ALA A 76 55.25 1.81 -7.99
CA ALA A 76 55.23 0.52 -7.28
C ALA A 76 55.40 0.64 -5.76
N ARG A 77 55.23 1.83 -5.18
CA ARG A 77 55.29 2.05 -3.73
C ARG A 77 53.91 1.87 -3.09
N MET A 78 53.90 1.39 -1.84
CA MET A 78 52.72 1.43 -0.99
C MET A 78 52.32 2.89 -0.76
N ALA A 79 51.07 3.25 -1.04
CA ALA A 79 50.55 4.58 -0.71
C ALA A 79 49.39 4.47 0.27
N LEU A 80 49.27 5.46 1.15
CA LEU A 80 48.16 5.57 2.08
C LEU A 80 47.12 6.55 1.54
N LEU A 81 45.87 6.10 1.46
CA LEU A 81 44.73 6.95 1.15
C LEU A 81 43.93 7.18 2.44
N ILE A 82 43.78 8.45 2.81
CA ILE A 82 43.10 8.88 4.03
C ILE A 82 41.81 9.60 3.65
N ALA A 83 40.69 9.14 4.18
CA ALA A 83 39.39 9.81 4.07
C ALA A 83 39.13 10.65 5.32
N SER A 84 38.81 11.94 5.14
CA SER A 84 38.56 12.90 6.22
C SER A 84 37.25 13.66 5.99
N ASP A 85 36.60 14.10 7.06
CA ASP A 85 35.44 14.99 6.98
C ASP A 85 35.83 16.44 6.66
N ALA A 86 34.82 17.32 6.51
CA ALA A 86 35.00 18.75 6.25
C ALA A 86 35.80 19.50 7.33
N ARG A 87 35.95 18.93 8.53
CA ARG A 87 36.71 19.49 9.65
C ARG A 87 38.13 18.92 9.74
N GLY A 88 38.52 18.06 8.79
CA GLY A 88 39.82 17.37 8.79
C GLY A 88 39.88 16.16 9.73
N THR A 89 38.75 15.73 10.30
CA THR A 89 38.72 14.54 11.16
C THR A 89 38.86 13.29 10.30
N ARG A 90 39.85 12.44 10.61
CA ARG A 90 40.05 11.18 9.87
C ARG A 90 38.88 10.22 10.08
N LEU A 91 38.16 9.92 9.00
CA LEU A 91 37.05 8.98 8.95
C LEU A 91 37.57 7.55 8.79
N GLY A 92 38.55 7.32 7.92
CA GLY A 92 39.13 6.01 7.65
C GLY A 92 40.41 6.11 6.83
N GLU A 93 41.19 5.03 6.76
CA GLU A 93 42.42 4.98 5.97
C GLU A 93 42.64 3.57 5.41
N VAL A 94 43.32 3.49 4.27
CA VAL A 94 43.62 2.22 3.61
C VAL A 94 45.00 2.30 2.94
N SER A 95 45.82 1.27 3.15
CA SER A 95 47.12 1.14 2.49
C SER A 95 46.96 0.38 1.18
N LEU A 96 47.51 0.95 0.11
CA LEU A 96 47.28 0.53 -1.26
C LEU A 96 48.56 -0.05 -1.86
N SER A 97 48.47 -1.28 -2.38
CA SER A 97 49.48 -1.85 -3.28
C SER A 97 49.09 -1.51 -4.70
N LEU A 98 49.70 -0.46 -5.23
CA LEU A 98 49.20 0.22 -6.43
C LEU A 98 49.68 -0.46 -7.72
N THR A 99 48.74 -0.68 -8.64
CA THR A 99 48.99 -1.18 -9.99
C THR A 99 48.63 -0.13 -11.04
N SER A 100 49.11 -0.27 -12.27
CA SER A 100 48.69 0.54 -13.43
C SER A 100 47.22 0.32 -13.82
N ASN A 101 46.57 -0.71 -13.28
CA ASN A 101 45.15 -1.01 -13.50
C ASN A 101 44.29 -0.39 -12.40
N ASP A 102 43.03 -0.05 -12.75
CA ASP A 102 42.06 0.45 -11.78
C ASP A 102 41.67 -0.61 -10.77
N GLN A 103 41.60 -0.21 -9.50
CA GLN A 103 41.19 -1.07 -8.41
C GLN A 103 40.06 -0.42 -7.62
N TRP A 104 39.08 -1.25 -7.22
CA TRP A 104 38.06 -0.85 -6.27
C TRP A 104 38.57 -1.04 -4.86
N ILE A 105 38.50 0.01 -4.06
CA ILE A 105 39.09 0.04 -2.72
C ILE A 105 38.05 0.55 -1.74
N SER A 106 37.77 -0.28 -0.73
CA SER A 106 36.82 0.04 0.33
C SER A 106 37.52 0.73 1.50
N ILE A 107 37.04 1.91 1.87
CA ILE A 107 37.49 2.66 3.05
C ILE A 107 36.36 2.63 4.08
N PRO A 108 36.41 1.74 5.08
CA PRO A 108 35.44 1.73 6.16
C PRO A 108 35.68 2.93 7.10
N PHE A 109 34.60 3.59 7.51
CA PHE A 109 34.68 4.71 8.45
C PHE A 109 34.66 4.22 9.91
N LYS A 110 35.61 4.70 10.71
CA LYS A 110 35.69 4.48 12.17
C LYS A 110 34.42 4.98 12.87
N LYS A 111 33.83 6.07 12.39
CA LYS A 111 32.54 6.62 12.84
C LYS A 111 31.69 6.92 11.62
N SER A 112 30.43 6.48 11.64
CA SER A 112 29.50 6.76 10.53
C SER A 112 29.22 8.25 10.42
N LEU A 113 29.16 8.77 9.21
CA LEU A 113 28.76 10.16 8.98
C LEU A 113 27.32 10.38 9.49
N PRO A 114 27.07 11.45 10.26
CA PRO A 114 25.74 11.84 10.71
C PRO A 114 24.85 12.19 9.51
N LYS A 115 23.54 12.18 9.68
CA LYS A 115 22.63 12.56 8.59
C LYS A 115 22.81 14.05 8.25
N GLY A 116 22.75 14.39 6.96
CA GLY A 116 22.85 15.76 6.47
C GLY A 116 23.81 15.88 5.29
N THR A 117 24.40 17.07 5.14
CA THR A 117 25.41 17.36 4.11
C THR A 117 26.80 17.27 4.74
N ASP A 118 27.59 16.29 4.30
CA ASP A 118 28.97 16.09 4.74
C ASP A 118 29.91 16.05 3.54
N THR A 119 31.10 16.63 3.68
CA THR A 119 32.16 16.52 2.67
C THR A 119 33.16 15.47 3.10
N VAL A 120 33.45 14.51 2.22
CA VAL A 120 34.57 13.58 2.42
C VAL A 120 35.69 13.96 1.48
N THR A 121 36.86 14.23 2.04
CA THR A 121 38.08 14.55 1.29
C THR A 121 39.07 13.41 1.39
N PHE A 122 39.74 13.11 0.29
CA PHE A 122 40.78 12.11 0.17
C PHE A 122 42.15 12.80 0.08
N THR A 123 43.06 12.38 0.95
CA THR A 123 44.42 12.90 1.08
C THR A 123 45.42 11.74 1.16
N THR A 124 46.72 12.07 1.04
CA THR A 124 47.81 11.09 1.13
C THR A 124 48.93 11.58 2.06
N GLU A 125 50.03 10.83 2.18
CA GLU A 125 51.15 11.13 3.08
C GLU A 125 51.94 12.37 2.63
N ALA A 126 52.45 13.12 3.60
CA ALA A 126 53.30 14.29 3.37
C ALA A 126 54.58 13.89 2.61
N GLY A 127 55.01 14.71 1.64
CA GLY A 127 56.15 14.43 0.78
C GLY A 127 55.85 13.60 -0.48
N THR A 128 54.58 13.25 -0.75
CA THR A 128 54.18 12.57 -2.01
C THR A 128 54.28 13.54 -3.19
N SER A 129 55.17 13.25 -4.15
CA SER A 129 55.32 14.07 -5.37
C SER A 129 54.19 13.84 -6.38
N ILE A 130 54.00 14.80 -7.30
CA ILE A 130 52.97 14.72 -8.36
C ILE A 130 53.13 13.51 -9.28
N ASP A 131 54.35 13.04 -9.50
CA ASP A 131 54.66 11.86 -10.31
C ASP A 131 54.27 10.55 -9.62
N ASN A 132 54.17 10.58 -8.29
CA ASN A 132 53.77 9.45 -7.45
C ASN A 132 52.33 9.58 -6.92
N ALA A 133 51.53 10.48 -7.50
CA ALA A 133 50.18 10.76 -7.02
C ALA A 133 49.25 9.55 -7.12
N ILE A 134 48.32 9.43 -6.17
CA ILE A 134 47.18 8.51 -6.27
C ILE A 134 46.20 9.11 -7.28
N LEU A 135 45.86 8.34 -8.30
CA LEU A 135 44.93 8.72 -9.36
C LEU A 135 43.53 8.25 -8.96
N LEU A 136 42.64 9.19 -8.64
CA LEU A 136 41.23 8.95 -8.35
C LEU A 136 40.40 9.15 -9.61
N ARG A 137 39.52 8.19 -9.94
CA ARG A 137 38.58 8.37 -11.05
C ARG A 137 37.39 9.24 -10.63
N VAL A 138 37.12 10.24 -11.45
CA VAL A 138 35.97 11.15 -11.37
C VAL A 138 35.14 11.04 -12.66
N GLN A 139 34.01 11.71 -12.76
CA GLN A 139 33.18 11.78 -13.96
C GLN A 139 32.51 13.15 -14.09
N PRO A 140 32.23 13.65 -15.30
CA PRO A 140 31.41 14.83 -15.50
C PRO A 140 29.95 14.40 -15.53
N ASP A 141 29.13 15.11 -14.76
CA ASP A 141 27.68 14.99 -14.66
C ASP A 141 27.14 13.57 -14.69
N SER A 142 26.84 13.03 -13.50
CA SER A 142 25.76 12.07 -13.42
C SER A 142 24.45 12.86 -13.23
N THR A 143 23.60 12.88 -14.26
CA THR A 143 22.18 13.32 -14.15
C THR A 143 21.35 12.46 -13.18
N LEU A 144 21.99 11.53 -12.48
CA LEU A 144 21.42 10.62 -11.50
C LEU A 144 21.50 11.15 -10.07
N TYR A 145 22.36 12.15 -9.77
CA TYR A 145 22.51 12.71 -8.42
C TYR A 145 22.55 14.25 -8.45
N ASP A 146 21.46 14.89 -8.03
CA ASP A 146 21.23 16.34 -8.19
C ASP A 146 22.09 17.26 -7.30
N MET A 147 23.03 16.77 -6.47
CA MET A 147 23.76 17.62 -5.49
C MET A 147 25.17 17.13 -5.10
N GLY A 148 25.80 16.24 -5.89
CA GLY A 148 27.18 15.83 -5.65
C GLY A 148 28.17 16.81 -6.27
N ASN A 149 28.75 17.72 -5.49
CA ASN A 149 29.88 18.51 -5.98
C ASN A 149 31.19 17.85 -5.59
N MET A 150 32.05 17.57 -6.57
CA MET A 150 33.46 17.28 -6.31
C MET A 150 34.10 18.48 -5.60
N VAL A 151 35.00 18.22 -4.67
CA VAL A 151 35.78 19.24 -3.97
C VAL A 151 37.24 19.01 -4.30
N VAL A 152 37.93 20.04 -4.79
CA VAL A 152 39.38 20.01 -5.03
C VAL A 152 40.00 21.13 -4.22
N ASP A 153 40.90 20.79 -3.30
CA ASP A 153 41.57 21.76 -2.42
C ASP A 153 40.60 22.72 -1.69
N GLY A 154 39.47 22.17 -1.23
CA GLY A 154 38.43 22.94 -0.54
C GLY A 154 37.53 23.77 -1.46
N THR A 155 37.80 23.83 -2.76
CA THR A 155 36.94 24.50 -3.74
C THR A 155 36.01 23.53 -4.43
N THR A 156 34.73 23.88 -4.55
CA THR A 156 33.76 23.08 -5.29
C THR A 156 34.07 23.13 -6.78
N SER A 157 34.10 21.96 -7.41
CA SER A 157 34.41 21.76 -8.81
C SER A 157 33.36 20.85 -9.45
N TYR A 158 33.19 20.98 -10.76
CA TYR A 158 32.21 20.21 -11.50
C TYR A 158 32.67 18.75 -11.69
N GLY A 159 31.79 17.80 -11.34
CA GLY A 159 32.00 16.36 -11.49
C GLY A 159 31.72 15.58 -10.21
N ASP A 160 31.71 14.25 -10.33
CA ASP A 160 31.46 13.28 -9.26
C ASP A 160 32.61 12.29 -9.13
N ILE A 161 32.99 11.92 -7.90
CA ILE A 161 33.85 10.76 -7.64
C ILE A 161 33.08 9.47 -8.01
N ALA A 162 33.74 8.53 -8.69
CA ALA A 162 33.17 7.20 -8.87
C ALA A 162 33.23 6.45 -7.53
N PHE A 163 32.13 6.45 -6.77
CA PHE A 163 32.07 5.85 -5.44
C PHE A 163 30.95 4.82 -5.25
N ARG A 164 31.11 3.96 -4.23
CA ARG A 164 30.05 3.10 -3.68
C ARG A 164 29.86 3.33 -2.19
N ALA A 165 28.67 3.74 -1.77
CA ALA A 165 28.34 3.92 -0.35
C ALA A 165 27.73 2.65 0.27
N ILE A 166 28.10 2.37 1.53
CA ILE A 166 27.50 1.30 2.35
C ILE A 166 26.43 1.90 3.27
N GLU A 167 25.16 1.48 3.09
CA GLU A 167 23.99 2.04 3.76
C GLU A 167 23.27 1.05 4.70
N ARG A 168 22.34 1.56 5.52
CA ARG A 168 21.34 0.76 6.25
C ARG A 168 19.95 1.17 5.76
N LEU A 169 19.22 0.23 5.14
CA LEU A 169 17.88 0.43 4.63
C LEU A 169 16.89 -0.54 5.28
N PRO A 170 15.64 -0.14 5.57
CA PRO A 170 14.56 -1.08 5.86
C PRO A 170 14.44 -2.17 4.78
N VAL A 171 14.16 -3.42 5.18
CA VAL A 171 14.10 -4.60 4.29
C VAL A 171 13.20 -4.36 3.08
N TRP A 172 12.05 -3.70 3.28
CA TRP A 172 11.11 -3.43 2.20
C TRP A 172 11.68 -2.47 1.14
N ARG A 173 12.46 -1.46 1.54
CA ARG A 173 13.11 -0.51 0.61
C ARG A 173 14.24 -1.20 -0.15
N ALA A 174 14.94 -2.14 0.48
CA ALA A 174 15.93 -2.99 -0.17
C ALA A 174 15.33 -3.84 -1.30
N ILE A 175 14.18 -4.46 -1.03
CA ILE A 175 13.44 -5.26 -2.01
C ILE A 175 12.97 -4.39 -3.18
N LEU A 176 12.46 -3.18 -2.90
CA LEU A 176 12.04 -2.25 -3.94
C LEU A 176 13.19 -1.77 -4.82
N VAL A 177 14.29 -1.32 -4.23
CA VAL A 177 15.46 -0.83 -4.98
C VAL A 177 16.07 -1.94 -5.83
N TRP A 178 16.20 -3.16 -5.29
CA TRP A 178 16.65 -4.31 -6.08
C TRP A 178 15.71 -4.61 -7.25
N GLY A 179 14.40 -4.48 -7.02
CA GLY A 179 13.36 -4.69 -8.00
C GLY A 179 13.33 -3.68 -9.14
N GLN A 180 13.61 -2.42 -8.83
CA GLN A 180 13.74 -1.34 -9.81
C GLN A 180 14.94 -1.57 -10.74
N VAL A 181 16.08 -2.01 -10.19
CA VAL A 181 17.31 -2.22 -10.96
C VAL A 181 17.26 -3.49 -11.81
N ASN A 182 16.52 -4.51 -11.38
CA ASN A 182 16.47 -5.82 -12.05
C ASN A 182 15.06 -6.19 -12.49
N ALA A 183 14.34 -5.29 -13.16
CA ALA A 183 12.91 -5.45 -13.48
C ALA A 183 12.56 -6.77 -14.20
N THR A 184 13.40 -7.26 -15.13
CA THR A 184 13.19 -8.51 -15.88
C THR A 184 13.43 -9.75 -15.00
N SER A 185 14.51 -9.74 -14.22
CA SER A 185 14.82 -10.81 -13.26
C SER A 185 13.84 -10.83 -12.10
N MET A 186 13.35 -9.67 -11.66
CA MET A 186 12.30 -9.57 -10.66
C MET A 186 10.99 -10.14 -11.21
N ARG A 187 10.59 -9.84 -12.45
CA ARG A 187 9.41 -10.47 -13.06
C ARG A 187 9.54 -11.99 -13.13
N ALA A 188 10.68 -12.52 -13.58
CA ALA A 188 10.93 -13.96 -13.63
C ALA A 188 10.97 -14.61 -12.23
N THR A 189 11.63 -13.97 -11.27
CA THR A 189 11.74 -14.42 -9.87
C THR A 189 10.38 -14.33 -9.17
N MET A 190 9.58 -13.29 -9.41
CA MET A 190 8.22 -13.16 -8.89
C MET A 190 7.29 -14.20 -9.52
N PHE A 191 7.44 -14.50 -10.82
CA PHE A 191 6.69 -15.57 -11.48
C PHE A 191 7.06 -16.94 -10.89
N LEU A 192 8.35 -17.21 -10.68
CA LEU A 192 8.87 -18.43 -10.02
C LEU A 192 8.51 -18.51 -8.53
N VAL A 193 8.43 -17.39 -7.82
CA VAL A 193 8.01 -17.35 -6.40
C VAL A 193 6.50 -17.49 -6.29
N VAL A 194 5.70 -16.86 -7.16
CA VAL A 194 4.24 -17.07 -7.18
C VAL A 194 3.91 -18.50 -7.59
N GLN A 195 4.55 -19.05 -8.63
CA GLN A 195 4.40 -20.45 -9.02
C GLN A 195 4.97 -21.41 -7.97
N GLY A 196 6.09 -21.06 -7.34
CA GLY A 196 6.73 -21.83 -6.28
C GLY A 196 5.94 -21.83 -4.98
N VAL A 197 5.28 -20.73 -4.62
CA VAL A 197 4.42 -20.62 -3.43
C VAL A 197 3.01 -21.15 -3.71
N ALA A 198 2.47 -21.02 -4.93
CA ALA A 198 1.25 -21.72 -5.33
C ALA A 198 1.48 -23.24 -5.41
N GLY A 199 2.60 -23.67 -5.99
CA GLY A 199 3.05 -25.06 -6.06
C GLY A 199 3.40 -25.63 -4.69
N ALA A 200 4.09 -24.87 -3.83
CA ALA A 200 4.33 -25.22 -2.44
C ALA A 200 3.02 -25.20 -1.63
N GLY A 201 2.08 -24.30 -1.92
CA GLY A 201 0.74 -24.28 -1.33
C GLY A 201 -0.03 -25.56 -1.66
N VAL A 202 0.10 -26.07 -2.89
CA VAL A 202 -0.46 -27.36 -3.33
C VAL A 202 0.28 -28.53 -2.67
N LEU A 203 1.61 -28.57 -2.71
CA LEU A 203 2.45 -29.60 -2.05
C LEU A 203 2.26 -29.63 -0.53
N PHE A 204 2.04 -28.48 0.10
CA PHE A 204 1.83 -28.32 1.53
C PHE A 204 0.38 -28.62 1.93
N ALA A 205 -0.60 -28.31 1.06
CA ALA A 205 -1.95 -28.85 1.17
C ALA A 205 -1.93 -30.39 1.09
N LEU A 206 -1.11 -30.97 0.21
CA LEU A 206 -0.89 -32.42 0.11
C LEU A 206 -0.22 -33.02 1.36
N MET A 207 0.80 -32.34 1.93
CA MET A 207 1.48 -32.79 3.16
C MET A 207 0.63 -32.62 4.43
N SER A 208 -0.15 -31.53 4.53
CA SER A 208 -1.04 -31.26 5.68
C SER A 208 -2.20 -32.26 5.81
N MET A 209 -2.47 -33.05 4.76
CA MET A 209 -3.41 -34.18 4.79
C MET A 209 -2.82 -35.46 5.44
N ARG A 210 -1.53 -35.49 5.79
CA ARG A 210 -0.84 -36.67 6.35
C ARG A 210 -0.44 -36.56 7.83
N ILE A 211 -0.37 -35.37 8.45
CA ILE A 211 0.27 -35.22 9.79
C ILE A 211 -0.62 -34.49 10.81
N LYS A 212 -1.13 -35.21 11.82
CA LYS A 212 -2.04 -34.68 12.86
C LYS A 212 -1.34 -33.86 13.97
N ARG A 213 -0.02 -33.99 14.16
CA ARG A 213 0.73 -33.41 15.30
C ARG A 213 1.21 -31.95 15.10
N PHE A 214 1.17 -31.40 13.87
CA PHE A 214 1.72 -30.07 13.54
C PHE A 214 0.71 -29.08 12.93
N ALA A 215 -0.60 -29.36 13.03
CA ALA A 215 -1.66 -28.64 12.31
C ALA A 215 -1.70 -27.10 12.54
N SER A 216 -1.22 -26.60 13.69
CA SER A 216 -1.14 -25.17 13.98
C SER A 216 0.01 -24.47 13.24
N ALA A 217 1.19 -25.08 13.20
CA ALA A 217 2.34 -24.55 12.45
C ALA A 217 2.02 -24.50 10.95
N HIS A 218 1.35 -25.53 10.43
CA HIS A 218 0.92 -25.55 9.03
C HIS A 218 -0.05 -24.41 8.69
N LEU A 219 -1.06 -24.17 9.53
CA LEU A 219 -1.99 -23.06 9.31
C LEU A 219 -1.26 -21.71 9.28
N VAL A 220 -0.33 -21.49 10.22
CA VAL A 220 0.45 -20.24 10.31
C VAL A 220 1.30 -20.04 9.05
N ILE A 221 2.04 -21.07 8.62
CA ILE A 221 2.87 -21.02 7.42
C ILE A 221 2.03 -20.75 6.17
N SER A 222 0.88 -21.41 6.02
CA SER A 222 0.02 -21.21 4.86
C SER A 222 -0.64 -19.83 4.84
N VAL A 223 -1.07 -19.30 5.99
CA VAL A 223 -1.58 -17.93 6.09
C VAL A 223 -0.49 -16.92 5.78
N LEU A 224 0.74 -17.15 6.26
CA LEU A 224 1.90 -16.32 5.94
C LEU A 224 2.24 -16.36 4.44
N ALA A 225 2.15 -17.54 3.81
CA ALA A 225 2.34 -17.67 2.37
C ALA A 225 1.28 -16.88 1.57
N ILE A 226 0.01 -16.96 1.96
CA ILE A 226 -1.08 -16.17 1.33
C ILE A 226 -0.83 -14.67 1.50
N PHE A 227 -0.41 -14.25 2.70
CA PHE A 227 -0.04 -12.86 2.97
C PHE A 227 1.11 -12.40 2.06
N ILE A 228 2.18 -13.19 1.94
CA ILE A 228 3.33 -12.88 1.08
C ILE A 228 2.90 -12.82 -0.39
N ILE A 229 2.11 -13.78 -0.89
CA ILE A 229 1.57 -13.74 -2.25
C ILE A 229 0.77 -12.45 -2.47
N ALA A 230 -0.11 -12.10 -1.53
CA ALA A 230 -0.95 -10.93 -1.65
C ALA A 230 -0.13 -9.62 -1.69
N LEU A 231 0.97 -9.53 -0.93
CA LEU A 231 1.93 -8.42 -1.03
C LEU A 231 2.61 -8.39 -2.40
N ILE A 232 3.13 -9.53 -2.85
CA ILE A 232 3.87 -9.68 -4.11
C ILE A 232 3.03 -9.25 -5.30
N VAL A 233 1.77 -9.67 -5.37
CA VAL A 233 0.86 -9.35 -6.48
C VAL A 233 0.55 -7.85 -6.54
N ARG A 234 0.58 -7.14 -5.40
CA ARG A 234 0.20 -5.73 -5.29
C ARG A 234 1.38 -4.76 -5.37
N ALA A 235 2.57 -5.17 -4.92
CA ALA A 235 3.76 -4.33 -4.86
C ALA A 235 4.11 -3.62 -6.18
N PRO A 236 4.01 -4.25 -7.37
CA PRO A 236 4.30 -3.57 -8.64
C PRO A 236 3.42 -2.35 -8.91
N TYR A 237 2.20 -2.31 -8.35
CA TYR A 237 1.27 -1.21 -8.56
C TYR A 237 1.58 0.02 -7.71
N VAL A 238 2.49 -0.08 -6.72
CA VAL A 238 3.02 1.08 -5.99
C VAL A 238 3.73 2.03 -6.95
N GLU A 239 4.45 1.50 -7.94
CA GLU A 239 5.23 2.28 -8.91
C GLU A 239 4.43 2.55 -10.19
N LYS A 240 3.61 1.58 -10.64
CA LYS A 240 2.80 1.76 -11.85
C LYS A 240 1.75 2.86 -11.70
N ILE A 241 1.19 3.05 -10.50
CA ILE A 241 0.26 4.15 -10.24
C ILE A 241 1.11 5.37 -9.90
N GLN A 242 1.32 6.24 -10.86
CA GLN A 242 2.24 7.37 -10.73
C GLN A 242 1.53 8.59 -10.12
N GLY A 243 0.27 8.81 -10.47
CA GLY A 243 -0.54 9.91 -9.93
C GLY A 243 -1.41 9.51 -8.74
N VAL A 244 -2.07 10.50 -8.16
CA VAL A 244 -3.22 10.33 -7.27
C VAL A 244 -4.26 11.34 -7.71
N PHE A 245 -5.46 10.84 -8.02
CA PHE A 245 -6.59 11.71 -8.28
C PHE A 245 -6.80 12.61 -7.07
N GLY A 246 -6.82 13.93 -7.26
CA GLY A 246 -7.11 14.89 -6.20
C GLY A 246 -8.37 14.48 -5.44
N GLY A 247 -8.39 14.71 -4.12
CA GLY A 247 -9.52 14.34 -3.26
C GLY A 247 -9.16 13.37 -2.12
N ASP A 248 -9.93 12.27 -1.98
CA ASP A 248 -10.06 11.56 -0.70
C ASP A 248 -8.75 11.10 -0.03
N ALA A 249 -7.76 10.66 -0.81
CA ALA A 249 -6.45 10.22 -0.29
C ALA A 249 -5.65 11.39 0.29
N PHE A 250 -5.67 12.54 -0.39
CA PHE A 250 -5.05 13.78 0.09
C PHE A 250 -5.72 14.28 1.37
N ASN A 251 -7.04 14.15 1.49
CA ASN A 251 -7.72 14.51 2.74
C ASN A 251 -7.24 13.63 3.90
N TYR A 252 -7.09 12.32 3.72
CA TYR A 252 -6.53 11.48 4.79
C TYR A 252 -5.10 11.87 5.18
N MET A 253 -4.27 12.24 4.20
CA MET A 253 -2.92 12.73 4.46
C MET A 253 -2.95 14.09 5.20
N SER A 254 -3.85 15.00 4.83
CA SER A 254 -3.89 16.36 5.43
C SER A 254 -4.29 16.31 6.89
N LYS A 255 -5.23 15.42 7.23
CA LYS A 255 -5.53 15.12 8.64
C LYS A 255 -4.34 14.56 9.39
N GLY A 256 -3.60 13.64 8.77
CA GLY A 256 -2.39 13.06 9.36
C GLY A 256 -1.32 14.12 9.63
N TYR A 257 -1.13 15.03 8.68
CA TYR A 257 -0.23 16.18 8.82
C TYR A 257 -0.69 17.15 9.91
N ALA A 258 -1.97 17.46 9.98
CA ALA A 258 -2.53 18.30 11.04
C ALA A 258 -2.33 17.68 12.43
N LEU A 259 -2.62 16.39 12.59
CA LEU A 259 -2.40 15.64 13.84
C LEU A 259 -0.94 15.66 14.27
N LEU A 260 -0.01 15.49 13.33
CA LEU A 260 1.43 15.54 13.61
C LEU A 260 1.87 16.89 14.17
N HIS A 261 1.24 17.99 13.75
CA HIS A 261 1.58 19.35 14.17
C HIS A 261 0.65 19.91 15.26
N GLY A 262 -0.16 19.07 15.90
CA GLY A 262 -1.11 19.50 16.93
C GLY A 262 -2.25 20.41 16.42
N GLY A 263 -2.45 20.47 15.11
CA GLY A 263 -3.56 21.20 14.48
C GLY A 263 -4.85 20.38 14.45
N ASP A 264 -5.96 21.05 14.15
CA ASP A 264 -7.26 20.39 14.00
C ASP A 264 -7.29 19.51 12.72
N PRO A 265 -7.46 18.18 12.84
CA PRO A 265 -7.59 17.27 11.69
C PRO A 265 -8.87 17.45 10.88
N PHE A 266 -9.84 18.22 11.35
CA PHE A 266 -11.11 18.43 10.67
C PHE A 266 -11.22 19.82 10.02
N ALA A 267 -10.20 20.66 10.18
CA ALA A 267 -10.18 22.02 9.65
C ALA A 267 -10.32 22.04 8.12
N ALA A 268 -9.49 21.25 7.42
CA ALA A 268 -9.45 21.17 5.96
C ALA A 268 -10.53 20.23 5.36
N ASP A 269 -10.81 19.10 6.02
CA ASP A 269 -11.89 18.20 5.63
C ASP A 269 -12.67 17.77 6.89
N PRO A 270 -13.90 18.28 7.12
CA PRO A 270 -14.71 17.87 8.26
C PRO A 270 -15.21 16.43 8.13
N ARG A 271 -14.91 15.71 7.04
CA ARG A 271 -15.46 14.39 6.72
C ARG A 271 -14.41 13.31 6.94
N LYS A 272 -14.83 12.08 7.24
CA LYS A 272 -14.02 10.83 7.41
C LYS A 272 -13.36 10.66 8.77
N GLY A 273 -13.24 9.39 9.16
CA GLY A 273 -12.60 8.97 10.40
C GLY A 273 -11.08 9.18 10.41
N ILE A 274 -10.52 9.22 11.62
CA ILE A 274 -9.14 9.60 11.90
C ILE A 274 -8.16 8.42 11.97
N LEU A 275 -8.64 7.18 12.07
CA LEU A 275 -7.76 6.02 12.29
C LEU A 275 -6.78 5.83 11.13
N TYR A 276 -7.27 5.93 9.90
CA TYR A 276 -6.41 5.76 8.73
C TYR A 276 -5.36 6.88 8.67
N SER A 277 -5.74 8.13 8.91
CA SER A 277 -4.83 9.29 8.97
C SER A 277 -3.75 9.16 10.04
N LEU A 278 -4.07 8.61 11.21
CA LEU A 278 -3.09 8.32 12.26
C LEU A 278 -2.03 7.32 11.78
N LEU A 279 -2.42 6.32 10.99
CA LEU A 279 -1.50 5.35 10.41
C LEU A 279 -0.59 5.95 9.32
N LEU A 280 -0.91 7.14 8.81
CA LEU A 280 -0.12 7.84 7.80
C LEU A 280 0.99 8.73 8.40
N ILE A 281 0.92 9.05 9.69
CA ILE A 281 1.91 9.91 10.38
C ILE A 281 3.37 9.46 10.14
N PRO A 282 3.73 8.16 10.24
CA PRO A 282 5.10 7.71 9.97
C PRO A 282 5.60 8.02 8.55
N GLY A 283 4.69 8.13 7.57
CA GLY A 283 5.03 8.51 6.20
C GLY A 283 5.60 9.92 6.10
N PHE A 284 5.09 10.84 6.92
CA PHE A 284 5.62 12.21 7.01
C PHE A 284 7.00 12.26 7.69
N LEU A 285 7.32 11.31 8.58
CA LEU A 285 8.58 11.29 9.32
C LEU A 285 9.74 10.57 8.60
N THR A 286 9.45 9.76 7.59
CA THR A 286 10.44 8.86 6.99
C THR A 286 10.86 9.27 5.58
N SER A 287 9.89 9.51 4.70
CA SER A 287 10.14 9.81 3.27
C SER A 287 8.90 10.43 2.65
N ASP A 288 8.12 9.64 1.92
CA ASP A 288 6.96 10.07 1.15
C ASP A 288 5.65 9.58 1.80
N PRO A 289 4.79 10.49 2.31
CA PRO A 289 3.52 10.12 2.95
C PRO A 289 2.56 9.40 1.99
N LEU A 290 2.64 9.71 0.70
CA LEU A 290 1.82 9.06 -0.30
C LEU A 290 2.26 7.62 -0.52
N VAL A 291 3.55 7.37 -0.74
CA VAL A 291 4.08 5.99 -0.90
C VAL A 291 3.77 5.17 0.35
N TRP A 292 3.91 5.76 1.54
CA TRP A 292 3.55 5.12 2.79
C TRP A 292 2.06 4.73 2.84
N SER A 293 1.16 5.62 2.42
CA SER A 293 -0.28 5.34 2.37
C SER A 293 -0.62 4.13 1.48
N ARG A 294 0.08 3.96 0.36
CA ARG A 294 -0.08 2.81 -0.53
C ARG A 294 0.33 1.52 0.16
N TRP A 295 1.43 1.54 0.90
CA TRP A 295 1.88 0.38 1.67
C TRP A 295 0.90 0.00 2.77
N VAL A 296 0.34 0.97 3.50
CA VAL A 296 -0.71 0.71 4.50
C VAL A 296 -1.89 -0.03 3.86
N GLY A 297 -2.36 0.44 2.70
CA GLY A 297 -3.45 -0.21 1.97
C GLY A 297 -3.12 -1.62 1.44
N ILE A 298 -1.91 -1.81 0.90
CA ILE A 298 -1.41 -3.12 0.44
C ILE A 298 -1.30 -4.13 1.58
N VAL A 299 -0.79 -3.71 2.74
CA VAL A 299 -0.69 -4.55 3.92
C VAL A 299 -2.08 -4.90 4.44
N ALA A 300 -3.00 -3.95 4.50
CA ALA A 300 -4.37 -4.21 4.92
C ALA A 300 -5.08 -5.23 4.00
N ALA A 301 -4.91 -5.11 2.68
CA ALA A 301 -5.43 -6.08 1.72
C ALA A 301 -4.79 -7.47 1.87
N ALA A 302 -3.48 -7.55 2.09
CA ALA A 302 -2.79 -8.81 2.31
C ALA A 302 -3.22 -9.50 3.62
N LEU A 303 -3.41 -8.73 4.69
CA LEU A 303 -3.95 -9.22 5.95
C LEU A 303 -5.40 -9.70 5.79
N THR A 304 -6.20 -9.01 4.97
CA THR A 304 -7.57 -9.44 4.65
C THR A 304 -7.53 -10.83 4.02
N ALA A 305 -6.70 -11.04 3.00
CA ALA A 305 -6.54 -12.34 2.36
C ALA A 305 -6.04 -13.44 3.33
N GLY A 306 -5.10 -13.10 4.22
CA GLY A 306 -4.60 -14.02 5.26
C GLY A 306 -5.63 -14.35 6.36
N LEU A 307 -6.56 -13.44 6.64
CA LEU A 307 -7.62 -13.60 7.65
C LEU A 307 -8.79 -14.45 7.14
N VAL A 308 -9.07 -14.43 5.83
CA VAL A 308 -10.13 -15.23 5.20
C VAL A 308 -10.06 -16.73 5.57
N PRO A 309 -8.91 -17.41 5.46
CA PRO A 309 -8.79 -18.81 5.89
C PRO A 309 -9.14 -19.02 7.36
N LEU A 310 -8.79 -18.08 8.24
CA LEU A 310 -9.09 -18.17 9.67
C LEU A 310 -10.61 -18.10 9.89
N VAL A 311 -11.30 -17.20 9.20
CA VAL A 311 -12.78 -17.10 9.22
C VAL A 311 -13.42 -18.36 8.63
N GLY A 312 -12.94 -18.85 7.49
CA GLY A 312 -13.44 -20.09 6.86
C GLY A 312 -13.32 -21.32 7.77
N ARG A 313 -12.20 -21.44 8.50
CA ARG A 313 -12.05 -22.47 9.54
C ARG A 313 -13.09 -22.33 10.65
N ARG A 314 -13.45 -21.11 11.02
CA ARG A 314 -14.50 -20.84 12.01
C ARG A 314 -15.90 -21.12 11.50
N MET A 315 -16.17 -20.93 10.21
CA MET A 315 -17.40 -21.38 9.55
C MET A 315 -17.48 -22.92 9.47
N GLY A 316 -16.38 -23.63 9.73
CA GLY A 316 -16.33 -25.09 9.75
C GLY A 316 -15.86 -25.74 8.45
N MET A 317 -15.22 -24.97 7.56
CA MET A 317 -14.60 -25.49 6.34
C MET A 317 -13.33 -26.29 6.66
N PRO A 318 -12.97 -27.31 5.86
CA PRO A 318 -11.65 -27.94 5.88
C PRO A 318 -10.53 -26.93 5.60
N LEU A 319 -9.32 -27.22 6.08
CA LEU A 319 -8.18 -26.32 5.96
C LEU A 319 -7.87 -25.94 4.51
N GLY A 320 -7.76 -26.92 3.61
CA GLY A 320 -7.47 -26.65 2.19
C GLY A 320 -8.50 -25.73 1.53
N ILE A 321 -9.79 -25.94 1.81
CA ILE A 321 -10.87 -25.09 1.29
C ILE A 321 -10.75 -23.65 1.81
N ALA A 322 -10.53 -23.51 3.12
CA ALA A 322 -10.38 -22.20 3.72
C ALA A 322 -9.14 -21.45 3.19
N LEU A 323 -8.03 -22.17 2.96
CA LEU A 323 -6.83 -21.60 2.35
C LEU A 323 -7.08 -21.13 0.91
N MET A 324 -7.84 -21.90 0.12
CA MET A 324 -8.19 -21.48 -1.24
C MET A 324 -9.10 -20.26 -1.29
N ALA A 325 -10.04 -20.10 -0.34
CA ALA A 325 -10.79 -18.85 -0.20
C ALA A 325 -9.84 -17.64 0.01
N GLY A 326 -8.77 -17.82 0.81
CA GLY A 326 -7.74 -16.81 1.02
C GLY A 326 -6.92 -16.52 -0.25
N VAL A 327 -6.54 -17.55 -1.01
CA VAL A 327 -5.83 -17.38 -2.29
C VAL A 327 -6.68 -16.64 -3.32
N LEU A 328 -7.96 -17.01 -3.44
CA LEU A 328 -8.89 -16.32 -4.34
C LEU A 328 -9.05 -14.84 -3.94
N THR A 329 -9.17 -14.56 -2.64
CA THR A 329 -9.21 -13.17 -2.13
C THR A 329 -7.90 -12.42 -2.44
N ALA A 330 -6.75 -13.08 -2.32
CA ALA A 330 -5.45 -12.49 -2.66
C ALA A 330 -5.36 -12.08 -4.14
N CYS A 331 -6.02 -12.81 -5.03
CA CYS A 331 -6.02 -12.62 -6.48
C CYS A 331 -7.17 -11.73 -7.00
N SER A 332 -8.01 -11.19 -6.12
CA SER A 332 -9.14 -10.34 -6.51
C SER A 332 -8.69 -9.03 -7.16
N GLU A 333 -9.18 -8.74 -8.38
CA GLU A 333 -8.89 -7.53 -9.14
C GLU A 333 -9.13 -6.26 -8.34
N GLU A 334 -10.34 -6.08 -7.82
CA GLU A 334 -10.73 -4.86 -7.09
C GLU A 334 -9.90 -4.68 -5.81
N LEU A 335 -9.52 -5.78 -5.13
CA LEU A 335 -8.65 -5.70 -3.96
C LEU A 335 -7.18 -5.47 -4.33
N ILE A 336 -6.75 -5.81 -5.54
CA ILE A 336 -5.42 -5.45 -6.06
C ILE A 336 -5.40 -3.97 -6.45
N TRP A 337 -6.46 -3.49 -7.10
CA TRP A 337 -6.60 -2.10 -7.56
C TRP A 337 -6.73 -1.10 -6.40
N GLU A 338 -7.61 -1.38 -5.43
CA GLU A 338 -7.89 -0.43 -4.33
C GLU A 338 -6.80 -0.43 -3.26
N ALA A 339 -5.91 -1.42 -3.23
CA ALA A 339 -4.81 -1.47 -2.26
C ALA A 339 -3.78 -0.33 -2.39
N PRO A 340 -3.22 -0.04 -3.58
CA PRO A 340 -2.28 1.05 -3.79
C PRO A 340 -2.95 2.43 -3.99
N SER A 341 -4.27 2.57 -3.84
CA SER A 341 -4.97 3.84 -4.09
C SER A 341 -4.76 4.90 -2.99
N GLY A 342 -4.17 4.52 -1.85
CA GLY A 342 -3.97 5.40 -0.70
C GLY A 342 -5.26 5.71 0.07
N LEU A 343 -6.34 4.96 -0.19
CA LEU A 343 -7.64 5.11 0.48
C LEU A 343 -7.81 4.16 1.67
N ALA A 344 -8.67 4.54 2.61
CA ALA A 344 -8.96 3.74 3.81
C ALA A 344 -9.76 2.45 3.57
N MET A 345 -10.21 2.16 2.34
CA MET A 345 -11.17 1.08 2.06
C MET A 345 -10.62 -0.32 2.35
N THR A 346 -9.36 -0.58 2.06
CA THR A 346 -8.73 -1.89 2.35
C THR A 346 -8.55 -2.12 3.85
N LEU A 347 -8.22 -1.07 4.62
CA LEU A 347 -8.20 -1.12 6.09
C LEU A 347 -9.61 -1.35 6.64
N PHE A 348 -10.60 -0.66 6.09
CA PHE A 348 -12.01 -0.83 6.49
C PHE A 348 -12.48 -2.28 6.25
N THR A 349 -12.21 -2.84 5.07
CA THR A 349 -12.49 -4.25 4.75
C THR A 349 -11.82 -5.21 5.73
N LEU A 350 -10.54 -4.98 6.07
CA LEU A 350 -9.81 -5.78 7.05
C LEU A 350 -10.50 -5.76 8.42
N LEU A 351 -10.86 -4.57 8.92
CA LEU A 351 -11.44 -4.39 10.24
C LEU A 351 -12.86 -4.98 10.35
N ILE A 352 -13.66 -4.93 9.28
CA ILE A 352 -14.96 -5.61 9.20
C ILE A 352 -14.77 -7.13 9.29
N LEU A 353 -13.87 -7.70 8.48
CA LEU A 353 -13.59 -9.13 8.49
C LEU A 353 -13.02 -9.57 9.86
N PHE A 354 -12.18 -8.75 10.47
CA PHE A 354 -11.61 -8.99 11.79
C PHE A 354 -12.66 -8.93 12.90
N SER A 355 -13.62 -8.02 12.81
CA SER A 355 -14.76 -7.97 13.72
C SER A 355 -15.62 -9.23 13.62
N VAL A 356 -15.90 -9.71 12.40
CA VAL A 356 -16.58 -11.00 12.21
C VAL A 356 -15.75 -12.15 12.78
N TYR A 357 -14.44 -12.17 12.56
CA TYR A 357 -13.56 -13.17 13.13
C TYR A 357 -13.59 -13.16 14.67
N ALA A 358 -13.51 -11.98 15.29
CA ALA A 358 -13.59 -11.81 16.73
C ALA A 358 -14.95 -12.29 17.29
N TYR A 359 -16.05 -11.97 16.61
CA TYR A 359 -17.38 -12.49 16.94
C TYR A 359 -17.42 -14.03 16.97
N LEU A 360 -16.86 -14.69 15.96
CA LEU A 360 -16.81 -16.16 15.86
C LEU A 360 -15.87 -16.80 16.91
N GLN A 361 -15.02 -16.01 17.56
CA GLN A 361 -14.05 -16.45 18.54
C GLN A 361 -14.55 -16.42 19.98
N ILE A 362 -15.61 -15.68 20.25
CA ILE A 362 -16.21 -15.57 21.59
C ILE A 362 -16.60 -16.93 22.15
N ALA A 363 -17.01 -17.87 21.29
CA ALA A 363 -17.29 -19.26 21.65
C ALA A 363 -16.14 -19.95 22.41
N ARG A 364 -14.89 -19.54 22.17
CA ARG A 364 -13.70 -20.09 22.83
C ARG A 364 -13.29 -19.32 24.07
N SER A 365 -13.43 -18.00 24.05
CA SER A 365 -13.05 -17.15 25.17
C SER A 365 -13.80 -15.84 25.14
N GLN A 366 -14.38 -15.45 26.28
CA GLN A 366 -15.08 -14.17 26.44
C GLN A 366 -14.15 -12.96 26.27
N ARG A 367 -12.82 -13.12 26.32
CA ARG A 367 -11.87 -12.03 26.02
C ARG A 367 -12.05 -11.48 24.60
N TRP A 368 -12.50 -12.30 23.66
CA TRP A 368 -12.80 -11.88 22.29
C TRP A 368 -13.97 -10.91 22.18
N LEU A 369 -14.81 -10.78 23.22
CA LEU A 369 -15.84 -9.75 23.28
C LEU A 369 -15.22 -8.34 23.33
N TRP A 370 -14.13 -8.18 24.07
CA TRP A 370 -13.38 -6.93 24.13
C TRP A 370 -12.67 -6.63 22.81
N VAL A 371 -12.11 -7.66 22.18
CA VAL A 371 -11.50 -7.55 20.85
C VAL A 371 -12.53 -7.14 19.81
N LEU A 372 -13.73 -7.73 19.84
CA LEU A 372 -14.85 -7.34 18.97
C LEU A 372 -15.27 -5.88 19.21
N ALA A 373 -15.41 -5.46 20.46
CA ALA A 373 -15.76 -4.09 20.78
C ALA A 373 -14.70 -3.10 20.28
N ALA A 374 -13.43 -3.39 20.52
CA ALA A 374 -12.32 -2.58 20.04
C ALA A 374 -12.26 -2.53 18.51
N SER A 375 -12.37 -3.68 17.82
CA SER A 375 -12.33 -3.74 16.37
C SER A 375 -13.52 -3.03 15.72
N ALA A 376 -14.72 -3.14 16.29
CA ALA A 376 -15.90 -2.43 15.82
C ALA A 376 -15.74 -0.90 15.99
N GLY A 377 -15.22 -0.45 17.14
CA GLY A 377 -14.88 0.95 17.37
C GLY A 377 -13.83 1.48 16.38
N LEU A 378 -12.77 0.71 16.13
CA LEU A 378 -11.74 1.04 15.13
C LEU A 378 -12.29 1.05 13.70
N THR A 379 -13.25 0.17 13.39
CA THR A 379 -13.94 0.15 12.09
C THR A 379 -14.67 1.48 11.88
N MET A 380 -15.40 1.95 12.90
CA MET A 380 -16.06 3.27 12.86
C MET A 380 -15.05 4.43 12.76
N LEU A 381 -13.94 4.37 13.50
CA LEU A 381 -12.87 5.37 13.42
C LEU A 381 -12.16 5.40 12.07
N THR A 382 -12.31 4.36 11.26
CA THR A 382 -11.86 4.35 9.85
C THR A 382 -12.91 4.98 8.96
N ARG A 383 -14.17 4.55 9.10
CA ARG A 383 -15.33 5.15 8.44
C ARG A 383 -16.63 4.96 9.25
N PHE A 384 -17.52 5.95 9.23
CA PHE A 384 -18.72 5.99 10.10
C PHE A 384 -19.72 4.85 9.85
N GLU A 385 -19.80 4.33 8.63
CA GLU A 385 -20.67 3.20 8.28
C GLU A 385 -20.27 1.92 9.05
N GLY A 386 -19.03 1.88 9.55
CA GLY A 386 -18.51 0.86 10.44
C GLY A 386 -19.26 0.73 11.78
N ALA A 387 -19.97 1.76 12.21
CA ALA A 387 -20.80 1.72 13.43
C ALA A 387 -21.84 0.59 13.36
N LEU A 388 -22.38 0.33 12.17
CA LEU A 388 -23.39 -0.71 11.94
C LEU A 388 -22.84 -2.12 12.19
N VAL A 389 -21.53 -2.34 11.98
CA VAL A 389 -20.90 -3.61 12.30
C VAL A 389 -20.93 -3.88 13.80
N GLY A 390 -20.67 -2.86 14.63
CA GLY A 390 -20.84 -2.95 16.09
C GLY A 390 -22.30 -3.15 16.50
N ALA A 391 -23.21 -2.38 15.89
CA ALA A 391 -24.65 -2.45 16.15
C ALA A 391 -25.27 -3.82 15.80
N VAL A 392 -24.68 -4.55 14.85
CA VAL A 392 -25.11 -5.91 14.50
C VAL A 392 -24.38 -6.97 15.36
N LEU A 393 -23.05 -6.93 15.39
CA LEU A 393 -22.27 -8.04 15.97
C LEU A 393 -22.26 -8.06 17.50
N LEU A 394 -22.33 -6.92 18.19
CA LEU A 394 -22.36 -6.89 19.67
C LEU A 394 -23.69 -7.45 20.22
N PRO A 395 -24.88 -7.02 19.75
CA PRO A 395 -26.14 -7.66 20.14
C PRO A 395 -26.22 -9.12 19.71
N ALA A 396 -25.75 -9.46 18.50
CA ALA A 396 -25.66 -10.85 18.08
C ALA A 396 -24.77 -11.68 19.01
N ALA A 397 -23.67 -11.14 19.52
CA ALA A 397 -22.79 -11.84 20.47
C ALA A 397 -23.50 -12.06 21.81
N TRP A 398 -24.20 -11.04 22.30
CA TRP A 398 -24.99 -11.11 23.53
C TRP A 398 -26.01 -12.24 23.47
N VAL A 399 -26.81 -12.30 22.41
CA VAL A 399 -27.85 -13.31 22.21
C VAL A 399 -27.24 -14.69 21.96
N ARG A 400 -26.28 -14.81 21.04
CA ARG A 400 -25.69 -16.09 20.61
C ARG A 400 -24.96 -16.82 21.73
N TYR A 401 -24.19 -16.08 22.52
CA TYR A 401 -23.30 -16.61 23.54
C TYR A 401 -23.85 -16.47 24.97
N ARG A 402 -25.09 -15.97 25.11
CA ARG A 402 -25.80 -15.80 26.39
C ARG A 402 -24.95 -15.09 27.44
N ILE A 403 -24.32 -13.99 27.04
CA ILE A 403 -23.41 -13.23 27.91
C ILE A 403 -24.25 -12.45 28.92
N PRO A 404 -23.99 -12.53 30.24
CA PRO A 404 -24.69 -11.71 31.21
C PRO A 404 -24.55 -10.22 30.88
N TRP A 405 -25.63 -9.45 30.96
CA TRP A 405 -25.63 -8.03 30.55
C TRP A 405 -24.56 -7.21 31.28
N LYS A 406 -24.28 -7.53 32.56
CA LYS A 406 -23.22 -6.88 33.35
C LYS A 406 -21.83 -6.99 32.70
N LYS A 407 -21.56 -8.08 31.97
CA LYS A 407 -20.30 -8.29 31.22
C LYS A 407 -20.30 -7.62 29.85
N MET A 408 -21.46 -7.21 29.34
CA MET A 408 -21.59 -6.47 28.08
C MET A 408 -21.37 -4.96 28.27
N ILE A 409 -21.64 -4.41 29.46
CA ILE A 409 -21.55 -2.97 29.74
C ILE A 409 -20.20 -2.42 29.29
N TRP A 410 -19.10 -2.96 29.82
CA TRP A 410 -17.78 -2.39 29.56
C TRP A 410 -17.30 -2.54 28.11
N PRO A 411 -17.50 -3.68 27.42
CA PRO A 411 -17.27 -3.76 25.97
C PRO A 411 -18.09 -2.75 25.17
N VAL A 412 -19.37 -2.55 25.51
CA VAL A 412 -20.21 -1.55 24.83
C VAL A 412 -19.71 -0.14 25.12
N VAL A 413 -19.31 0.16 26.36
CA VAL A 413 -18.69 1.44 26.73
C VAL A 413 -17.38 1.64 25.98
N LEU A 414 -16.52 0.63 25.86
CA LEU A 414 -15.28 0.72 25.09
C LEU A 414 -15.55 1.03 23.62
N ALA A 415 -16.49 0.31 22.99
CA ALA A 415 -16.91 0.62 21.65
C ALA A 415 -17.43 2.06 21.56
N GLY A 416 -18.34 2.46 22.45
CA GLY A 416 -18.90 3.81 22.53
C GLY A 416 -17.85 4.91 22.71
N LEU A 417 -16.83 4.69 23.55
CA LEU A 417 -15.73 5.64 23.76
C LEU A 417 -14.87 5.80 22.50
N LEU A 418 -14.53 4.70 21.83
CA LEU A 418 -13.83 4.76 20.55
C LEU A 418 -14.68 5.45 19.48
N MET A 419 -15.99 5.22 19.48
CA MET A 419 -16.95 5.87 18.58
C MET A 419 -17.12 7.36 18.88
N ALA A 420 -17.00 7.77 20.15
CA ALA A 420 -17.11 9.16 20.59
C ALA A 420 -15.80 9.96 20.47
N LEU A 421 -14.68 9.31 20.18
CA LEU A 421 -13.38 9.98 20.06
C LEU A 421 -13.39 11.11 19.02
N PRO A 422 -14.02 10.97 17.83
CA PRO A 422 -14.19 12.09 16.90
C PRO A 422 -15.12 13.18 17.44
N LEU A 423 -16.13 12.87 18.26
CA LEU A 423 -16.99 13.89 18.88
C LEU A 423 -16.21 14.77 19.86
N SER A 424 -15.13 14.27 20.45
CA SER A 424 -14.26 15.10 21.29
C SER A 424 -13.65 16.27 20.51
N SER A 425 -13.47 16.16 19.19
CA SER A 425 -13.01 17.28 18.36
C SER A 425 -13.99 18.42 18.25
N LEU A 426 -15.29 18.14 18.42
CA LEU A 426 -16.33 19.17 18.39
C LEU A 426 -16.14 20.20 19.51
N LEU A 427 -15.61 19.78 20.66
CA LEU A 427 -15.40 20.64 21.83
C LEU A 427 -14.32 21.71 21.63
N TRP A 428 -13.35 21.50 20.74
CA TRP A 428 -12.23 22.42 20.52
C TRP A 428 -12.11 22.97 19.10
N SER A 429 -12.68 22.28 18.10
CA SER A 429 -12.65 22.71 16.69
C SER A 429 -14.02 23.13 16.13
N GLY A 430 -15.11 22.87 16.84
CA GLY A 430 -16.47 23.01 16.31
C GLY A 430 -16.85 21.98 15.23
N LYS A 431 -15.94 21.06 14.87
CA LYS A 431 -16.14 20.00 13.86
C LYS A 431 -15.89 18.63 14.49
N SER A 432 -16.73 17.64 14.18
CA SER A 432 -16.64 16.29 14.79
C SER A 432 -16.11 15.20 13.86
N GLY A 433 -15.80 15.53 12.61
CA GLY A 433 -15.51 14.51 11.60
C GLY A 433 -16.74 13.82 11.01
N ILE A 434 -17.86 13.82 11.76
CA ILE A 434 -19.12 13.20 11.39
C ILE A 434 -19.89 14.16 10.50
N ARG A 435 -20.37 13.65 9.36
CA ARG A 435 -21.16 14.44 8.42
C ARG A 435 -22.52 14.78 9.04
N THR A 436 -22.85 16.05 9.07
CA THR A 436 -24.20 16.53 9.36
C THR A 436 -25.12 16.33 8.14
N PRO A 437 -26.45 16.30 8.31
CA PRO A 437 -27.38 16.29 7.18
C PRO A 437 -27.13 17.44 6.20
N GLN A 438 -26.80 18.65 6.69
CA GLN A 438 -26.40 19.78 5.83
C GLN A 438 -25.12 19.48 5.04
N ASP A 439 -24.11 18.84 5.64
CA ASP A 439 -22.88 18.46 4.92
C ASP A 439 -23.13 17.47 3.79
N ILE A 440 -24.18 16.64 3.92
CA ILE A 440 -24.55 15.66 2.89
C ILE A 440 -25.37 16.33 1.78
N ALA A 441 -26.27 17.26 2.14
CA ALA A 441 -27.08 18.00 1.17
C ALA A 441 -26.27 18.94 0.26
N ASN A 442 -25.12 19.44 0.75
CA ASN A 442 -24.25 20.37 0.03
C ASN A 442 -23.03 19.71 -0.65
N ASP A 443 -23.00 18.38 -0.75
CA ASP A 443 -21.88 17.63 -1.37
C ASP A 443 -22.34 17.05 -2.71
N ASP A 444 -21.92 17.68 -3.82
CA ASP A 444 -22.25 17.25 -5.20
C ASP A 444 -21.84 15.80 -5.52
N GLY A 445 -20.98 15.19 -4.69
CA GLY A 445 -20.55 13.79 -4.80
C GLY A 445 -21.32 12.80 -3.93
N LEU A 446 -22.32 13.25 -3.18
CA LEU A 446 -23.21 12.43 -2.35
C LEU A 446 -24.64 12.62 -2.80
N PHE A 447 -25.36 11.52 -2.84
CA PHE A 447 -26.75 11.54 -3.21
C PHE A 447 -27.53 10.81 -2.13
N LEU A 448 -28.27 11.57 -1.34
CA LEU A 448 -29.22 11.03 -0.38
C LEU A 448 -30.41 10.52 -1.15
N VAL A 449 -30.67 9.21 -1.04
CA VAL A 449 -31.93 8.65 -1.51
C VAL A 449 -33.01 9.09 -0.53
N HIS A 450 -33.91 9.97 -0.98
CA HIS A 450 -34.97 10.52 -0.14
C HIS A 450 -36.21 9.63 -0.10
N SER A 451 -36.38 8.75 -1.10
CA SER A 451 -37.48 7.80 -1.16
C SER A 451 -37.11 6.53 -1.93
N ILE A 452 -37.91 5.48 -1.79
CA ILE A 452 -37.75 4.24 -2.58
C ILE A 452 -38.05 4.40 -4.09
N TRP A 453 -38.62 5.55 -4.48
CA TRP A 453 -38.97 5.89 -5.86
C TRP A 453 -38.03 6.92 -6.47
N ASP A 454 -36.95 7.23 -5.77
CA ASP A 454 -35.95 8.21 -6.19
C ASP A 454 -35.13 7.66 -7.37
N GLU A 455 -35.04 8.40 -8.48
CA GLU A 455 -34.22 8.02 -9.65
C GLU A 455 -32.76 7.78 -9.24
N GLN A 456 -32.31 8.46 -8.20
CA GLN A 456 -30.98 8.25 -7.66
C GLN A 456 -30.78 6.85 -7.07
N LEU A 457 -31.82 6.25 -6.49
CA LEU A 457 -31.77 4.88 -6.00
C LEU A 457 -31.53 3.90 -7.15
N GLU A 458 -32.17 4.12 -8.30
CA GLU A 458 -31.99 3.31 -9.51
C GLU A 458 -30.54 3.38 -10.00
N LEU A 459 -29.99 4.59 -10.15
CA LEU A 459 -28.57 4.80 -10.52
C LEU A 459 -27.61 4.15 -9.52
N ASN A 460 -27.92 4.18 -8.23
CA ASN A 460 -27.08 3.59 -7.19
C ASN A 460 -27.12 2.05 -7.23
N ILE A 461 -28.28 1.49 -7.56
CA ILE A 461 -28.46 0.05 -7.81
C ILE A 461 -27.67 -0.36 -9.06
N GLU A 462 -27.72 0.40 -10.16
CA GLU A 462 -26.91 0.14 -11.37
C GLU A 462 -25.41 0.11 -11.07
N ARG A 463 -24.89 1.08 -10.31
CA ARG A 463 -23.48 1.09 -9.88
C ARG A 463 -23.12 -0.13 -9.02
N SER A 464 -24.07 -0.63 -8.22
CA SER A 464 -23.86 -1.86 -7.45
C SER A 464 -23.75 -3.08 -8.38
N TYR A 465 -24.59 -3.15 -9.43
CA TYR A 465 -24.50 -4.18 -10.46
C TYR A 465 -23.16 -4.12 -11.18
N GLU A 466 -22.69 -2.93 -11.57
CA GLU A 466 -21.38 -2.76 -12.20
C GLU A 466 -20.25 -3.30 -11.30
N PHE A 467 -20.25 -2.93 -10.00
CA PHE A 467 -19.25 -3.43 -9.06
C PHE A 467 -19.26 -4.96 -8.97
N PHE A 468 -20.42 -5.55 -8.67
CA PHE A 468 -20.53 -7.00 -8.48
C PHE A 468 -20.14 -7.73 -9.77
N THR A 469 -20.50 -7.19 -10.93
CA THR A 469 -20.18 -7.78 -12.22
C THR A 469 -18.68 -7.86 -12.43
N ASN A 470 -17.97 -6.81 -12.02
CA ASN A 470 -16.52 -6.70 -12.08
C ASN A 470 -15.77 -7.58 -11.07
N VAL A 471 -16.40 -8.05 -9.98
CA VAL A 471 -15.73 -8.86 -8.92
C VAL A 471 -15.08 -10.14 -9.48
N TRP A 472 -15.66 -10.71 -10.53
CA TRP A 472 -15.23 -11.96 -11.15
C TRP A 472 -14.60 -11.79 -12.54
N VAL A 473 -14.10 -10.58 -12.85
CA VAL A 473 -13.42 -10.21 -14.11
C VAL A 473 -14.33 -10.16 -15.35
N TRP A 474 -15.65 -10.16 -15.19
CA TRP A 474 -16.58 -9.93 -16.30
C TRP A 474 -16.72 -8.44 -16.61
N LYS A 475 -16.57 -8.07 -17.89
CA LYS A 475 -16.68 -6.70 -18.40
C LYS A 475 -17.74 -6.52 -19.50
N GLY A 476 -18.51 -7.57 -19.81
CA GLY A 476 -19.58 -7.49 -20.80
C GLY A 476 -20.85 -6.84 -20.23
N GLU A 477 -21.66 -6.27 -21.11
CA GLU A 477 -22.97 -5.70 -20.75
C GLU A 477 -23.99 -6.83 -20.45
N ASN A 478 -25.04 -6.51 -19.67
CA ASN A 478 -26.25 -7.34 -19.47
C ASN A 478 -26.20 -8.57 -18.54
N MET A 479 -25.24 -8.67 -17.60
CA MET A 479 -25.30 -9.76 -16.61
C MET A 479 -26.20 -9.41 -15.42
N ASN A 480 -27.37 -10.05 -15.34
CA ASN A 480 -28.25 -9.93 -14.17
C ASN A 480 -27.73 -10.77 -12.99
N ILE A 481 -26.90 -10.17 -12.14
CA ILE A 481 -26.30 -10.82 -10.97
C ILE A 481 -27.36 -11.31 -9.98
N ALA A 482 -28.43 -10.54 -9.77
CA ALA A 482 -29.49 -10.89 -8.84
C ALA A 482 -30.19 -12.18 -9.28
N GLN A 483 -30.39 -12.36 -10.59
CA GLN A 483 -30.90 -13.60 -11.17
C GLN A 483 -29.99 -14.79 -10.87
N TRP A 484 -28.67 -14.69 -11.15
CA TRP A 484 -27.75 -15.81 -10.95
C TRP A 484 -27.53 -16.17 -9.47
N LEU A 485 -27.42 -15.15 -8.61
CA LEU A 485 -27.37 -15.36 -7.17
C LEU A 485 -28.69 -15.97 -6.66
N GLY A 486 -29.84 -15.49 -7.15
CA GLY A 486 -31.17 -16.00 -6.85
C GLY A 486 -31.35 -17.47 -7.26
N ILE A 487 -30.90 -17.84 -8.47
CA ILE A 487 -30.83 -19.23 -8.93
C ILE A 487 -29.96 -20.06 -7.97
N GLY A 488 -28.82 -19.52 -7.53
CA GLY A 488 -27.97 -20.14 -6.51
C GLY A 488 -28.68 -20.38 -5.18
N LEU A 489 -29.40 -19.37 -4.66
CA LEU A 489 -30.19 -19.50 -3.44
C LEU A 489 -31.28 -20.57 -3.59
N ALA A 490 -32.07 -20.52 -4.66
CA ALA A 490 -33.11 -21.49 -4.96
C ALA A 490 -32.55 -22.91 -5.10
N SER A 491 -31.42 -23.05 -5.80
CA SER A 491 -30.68 -24.33 -5.93
C SER A 491 -30.19 -24.83 -4.58
N GLY A 492 -29.71 -23.93 -3.71
CA GLY A 492 -29.34 -24.26 -2.33
C GLY A 492 -30.51 -24.84 -1.54
N PHE A 493 -31.70 -24.25 -1.64
CA PHE A 493 -32.91 -24.80 -1.02
C PHE A 493 -33.32 -26.14 -1.63
N ALA A 494 -33.25 -26.29 -2.95
CA ALA A 494 -33.50 -27.57 -3.62
C ALA A 494 -32.54 -28.66 -3.13
N VAL A 495 -31.24 -28.34 -2.97
CA VAL A 495 -30.25 -29.26 -2.37
C VAL A 495 -30.64 -29.63 -0.94
N ILE A 496 -31.13 -28.69 -0.13
CA ILE A 496 -31.61 -28.97 1.23
C ILE A 496 -32.80 -29.94 1.19
N ILE A 497 -33.80 -29.68 0.35
CA ILE A 497 -35.01 -30.51 0.21
C ILE A 497 -34.61 -31.92 -0.24
N LEU A 498 -33.76 -32.03 -1.27
CA LEU A 498 -33.26 -33.30 -1.77
C LEU A 498 -32.47 -34.07 -0.71
N GLN A 499 -31.68 -33.40 0.14
CA GLN A 499 -30.97 -34.03 1.26
C GLN A 499 -31.92 -34.60 2.33
N TYR A 500 -33.12 -34.03 2.51
CA TYR A 500 -34.14 -34.55 3.41
C TYR A 500 -34.98 -35.66 2.77
N ALA A 501 -35.29 -35.53 1.47
CA ALA A 501 -36.15 -36.46 0.74
C ALA A 501 -35.43 -37.76 0.31
N LEU A 502 -34.12 -37.70 0.01
CA LEU A 502 -33.38 -38.86 -0.50
C LEU A 502 -32.65 -39.61 0.63
N PRO A 503 -32.78 -40.95 0.73
CA PRO A 503 -32.01 -41.76 1.67
C PRO A 503 -30.50 -41.55 1.54
N ARG A 504 -29.74 -41.68 2.65
CA ARG A 504 -28.27 -41.51 2.72
C ARG A 504 -27.47 -42.29 1.65
N ARG A 505 -28.05 -43.32 1.02
CA ARG A 505 -27.45 -44.08 -0.10
C ARG A 505 -27.23 -43.26 -1.38
N HIS A 506 -27.88 -42.12 -1.58
CA HIS A 506 -27.73 -41.29 -2.80
C HIS A 506 -26.63 -40.22 -2.72
N SER A 507 -25.69 -40.33 -1.78
CA SER A 507 -24.49 -39.46 -1.72
C SER A 507 -23.66 -39.43 -3.02
N TYR A 508 -23.78 -40.48 -3.84
CA TYR A 508 -23.16 -40.56 -5.16
C TYR A 508 -23.79 -39.60 -6.19
N LEU A 509 -25.10 -39.34 -6.12
CA LEU A 509 -25.79 -38.42 -7.03
C LEU A 509 -25.30 -36.98 -6.82
N PHE A 510 -25.21 -36.53 -5.57
CA PHE A 510 -24.66 -35.21 -5.22
C PHE A 510 -23.18 -35.09 -5.61
N SER A 511 -22.40 -36.16 -5.43
CA SER A 511 -20.99 -36.18 -5.85
C SER A 511 -20.84 -36.14 -7.37
N ALA A 512 -21.75 -36.75 -8.13
CA ALA A 512 -21.77 -36.72 -9.59
C ALA A 512 -22.16 -35.34 -10.12
N ILE A 513 -23.18 -34.69 -9.54
CA ILE A 513 -23.55 -33.31 -9.87
C ILE A 513 -22.36 -32.37 -9.61
N GLY A 514 -21.73 -32.47 -8.43
CA GLY A 514 -20.54 -31.67 -8.11
C GLY A 514 -19.36 -31.93 -9.07
N ALA A 515 -19.14 -33.17 -9.49
CA ALA A 515 -18.10 -33.53 -10.46
C ALA A 515 -18.41 -33.03 -11.88
N LEU A 516 -19.67 -33.05 -12.30
CA LEU A 516 -20.11 -32.51 -13.60
C LEU A 516 -20.00 -30.98 -13.62
N SER A 517 -20.42 -30.28 -12.56
CA SER A 517 -20.24 -28.84 -12.44
C SER A 517 -18.76 -28.44 -12.44
N ALA A 518 -17.93 -29.21 -11.73
CA ALA A 518 -16.47 -29.07 -11.75
C ALA A 518 -15.88 -29.28 -13.16
N GLY A 519 -16.30 -30.32 -13.88
CA GLY A 519 -15.87 -30.61 -15.24
C GLY A 519 -16.29 -29.53 -16.23
N ALA A 520 -17.54 -29.08 -16.15
CA ALA A 520 -18.06 -27.98 -16.97
C ALA A 520 -17.27 -26.68 -16.73
N PHE A 521 -16.96 -26.36 -15.47
CA PHE A 521 -16.15 -25.19 -15.15
C PHE A 521 -14.74 -25.25 -15.76
N LEU A 522 -14.05 -26.39 -15.63
CA LEU A 522 -12.72 -26.58 -16.22
C LEU A 522 -12.77 -26.54 -17.75
N PHE A 523 -13.82 -27.09 -18.34
CA PHE A 523 -14.06 -27.04 -19.79
C PHE A 523 -14.24 -25.59 -20.28
N PHE A 524 -15.08 -24.80 -19.61
CA PHE A 524 -15.27 -23.38 -19.96
C PHE A 524 -14.01 -22.55 -19.74
N LEU A 525 -13.25 -22.83 -18.68
CA LEU A 525 -11.94 -22.21 -18.42
C LEU A 525 -10.95 -22.44 -19.57
N ALA A 526 -10.92 -23.65 -20.13
CA ALA A 526 -9.97 -24.03 -21.17
C ALA A 526 -10.25 -23.36 -22.53
N MET A 527 -11.50 -22.98 -22.81
CA MET A 527 -11.93 -22.49 -24.12
C MET A 527 -11.89 -20.95 -24.27
N ASN A 528 -11.52 -20.21 -23.21
CA ASN A 528 -11.26 -18.75 -23.14
C ASN A 528 -11.92 -17.87 -24.22
N ASN A 529 -13.25 -17.80 -24.23
CA ASN A 529 -14.03 -16.88 -25.07
C ASN A 529 -15.06 -16.11 -24.21
N GLU A 530 -15.64 -15.04 -24.75
CA GLU A 530 -16.59 -14.17 -24.01
C GLU A 530 -17.80 -14.95 -23.47
N LEU A 531 -18.40 -15.85 -24.27
CA LEU A 531 -19.53 -16.67 -23.82
C LEU A 531 -19.17 -17.56 -22.61
N ASN A 532 -17.96 -18.12 -22.61
CA ASN A 532 -17.46 -18.97 -21.54
C ASN A 532 -17.13 -18.16 -20.28
N LYS A 533 -16.62 -16.93 -20.43
CA LYS A 533 -16.43 -16.00 -19.30
C LYS A 533 -17.76 -15.67 -18.62
N PHE A 534 -18.81 -15.39 -19.39
CA PHE A 534 -20.15 -15.18 -18.85
C PHE A 534 -20.65 -16.38 -18.04
N LEU A 535 -20.55 -17.59 -18.62
CA LEU A 535 -20.99 -18.83 -17.96
C LEU A 535 -20.18 -19.13 -16.69
N ILE A 536 -18.87 -18.87 -16.70
CA ILE A 536 -18.01 -18.99 -15.51
C ILE A 536 -18.53 -18.05 -14.41
N VAL A 537 -18.76 -16.77 -14.70
CA VAL A 537 -19.20 -15.81 -13.69
C VAL A 537 -20.61 -16.11 -13.17
N ALA A 538 -21.54 -16.49 -14.04
CA ALA A 538 -22.86 -16.97 -13.64
C ALA A 538 -22.75 -18.16 -12.66
N MET A 539 -21.89 -19.14 -12.97
CA MET A 539 -21.68 -20.32 -12.13
C MET A 539 -21.06 -19.97 -10.76
N LEU A 540 -20.15 -18.99 -10.70
CA LEU A 540 -19.57 -18.51 -9.44
C LEU A 540 -20.64 -17.87 -8.54
N TYR A 541 -21.57 -17.11 -9.10
CA TYR A 541 -22.71 -16.56 -8.35
C TYR A 541 -23.67 -17.64 -7.87
N ILE A 542 -23.98 -18.62 -8.71
CA ILE A 542 -24.81 -19.78 -8.33
C ILE A 542 -24.17 -20.50 -7.13
N LEU A 543 -22.88 -20.83 -7.22
CA LEU A 543 -22.15 -21.51 -6.14
C LEU A 543 -22.07 -20.68 -4.86
N THR A 544 -21.93 -19.36 -4.98
CA THR A 544 -21.98 -18.42 -3.85
C THR A 544 -23.35 -18.47 -3.17
N GLY A 545 -24.45 -18.40 -3.93
CA GLY A 545 -25.82 -18.50 -3.42
C GLY A 545 -26.08 -19.85 -2.71
N ILE A 546 -25.64 -20.96 -3.31
CA ILE A 546 -25.70 -22.28 -2.67
C ILE A 546 -24.93 -22.27 -1.35
N GLY A 547 -23.74 -21.68 -1.33
CA GLY A 547 -22.91 -21.54 -0.14
C GLY A 547 -23.59 -20.77 0.99
N ILE A 548 -24.27 -19.67 0.67
CA ILE A 548 -25.05 -18.87 1.64
C ILE A 548 -26.15 -19.74 2.28
N VAL A 549 -26.99 -20.39 1.47
CA VAL A 549 -28.12 -21.20 1.98
C VAL A 549 -27.64 -22.35 2.84
N LEU A 550 -26.58 -23.05 2.43
CA LEU A 550 -26.02 -24.15 3.19
C LEU A 550 -25.32 -23.69 4.48
N PHE A 551 -24.78 -22.47 4.49
CA PHE A 551 -24.24 -21.86 5.72
C PHE A 551 -25.35 -21.50 6.70
N VAL A 552 -26.44 -20.88 6.22
CA VAL A 552 -27.64 -20.58 7.02
C VAL A 552 -28.22 -21.86 7.63
N LYS A 553 -28.36 -22.95 6.85
CA LYS A 553 -28.82 -24.24 7.37
C LYS A 553 -27.93 -24.78 8.50
N LYS A 554 -26.61 -24.71 8.33
CA LYS A 554 -25.69 -25.34 9.29
C LYS A 554 -25.45 -24.49 10.53
N ARG A 555 -25.49 -23.16 10.39
CA ARG A 555 -25.15 -22.19 11.44
C ARG A 555 -26.03 -20.94 11.35
N PRO A 556 -27.34 -21.06 11.64
CA PRO A 556 -28.31 -20.01 11.35
C PRO A 556 -28.01 -18.69 12.06
N VAL A 557 -27.64 -18.72 13.34
CA VAL A 557 -27.37 -17.49 14.12
C VAL A 557 -26.09 -16.80 13.65
N ASP A 558 -25.00 -17.55 13.47
CA ASP A 558 -23.73 -16.99 12.97
C ASP A 558 -23.91 -16.44 11.54
N ALA A 559 -24.67 -17.16 10.70
CA ALA A 559 -24.98 -16.74 9.33
C ALA A 559 -25.83 -15.47 9.29
N PHE A 560 -26.87 -15.40 10.11
CA PHE A 560 -27.71 -14.21 10.22
C PHE A 560 -26.89 -12.98 10.63
N ALA A 561 -26.05 -13.10 11.67
CA ALA A 561 -25.21 -12.00 12.13
C ALA A 561 -24.23 -11.52 11.03
N MET A 562 -23.59 -12.44 10.32
CA MET A 562 -22.65 -12.11 9.23
C MET A 562 -23.37 -11.48 8.03
N LEU A 563 -24.47 -12.08 7.56
CA LEU A 563 -25.23 -11.57 6.41
C LEU A 563 -25.86 -10.22 6.71
N LEU A 564 -26.38 -10.01 7.93
CA LEU A 564 -26.92 -8.72 8.34
C LEU A 564 -25.82 -7.65 8.42
N ALA A 565 -24.64 -7.98 8.94
CA ALA A 565 -23.51 -7.06 8.97
C ALA A 565 -23.08 -6.64 7.55
N ILE A 566 -23.12 -7.55 6.56
CA ILE A 566 -22.81 -7.23 5.17
C ILE A 566 -23.95 -6.44 4.50
N ALA A 567 -25.19 -6.88 4.69
CA ALA A 567 -26.38 -6.26 4.09
C ALA A 567 -26.56 -4.81 4.55
N THR A 568 -26.28 -4.52 5.82
CA THR A 568 -26.28 -3.15 6.35
C THR A 568 -25.23 -2.26 5.69
N GLN A 569 -24.04 -2.78 5.38
CA GLN A 569 -23.04 -2.03 4.62
C GLN A 569 -23.52 -1.77 3.19
N ILE A 570 -24.03 -2.78 2.49
CA ILE A 570 -24.58 -2.66 1.12
C ILE A 570 -25.72 -1.62 1.11
N ALA A 571 -26.64 -1.69 2.07
CA ALA A 571 -27.75 -0.77 2.17
C ALA A 571 -27.27 0.68 2.34
N VAL A 572 -26.35 0.96 3.27
CA VAL A 572 -25.83 2.33 3.44
C VAL A 572 -25.10 2.84 2.19
N ILE A 573 -24.36 1.97 1.50
CA ILE A 573 -23.68 2.35 0.25
C ILE A 573 -24.71 2.76 -0.81
N ILE A 574 -25.76 1.96 -1.00
CA ILE A 574 -26.82 2.24 -1.98
C ILE A 574 -27.60 3.51 -1.60
N TRP A 575 -27.87 3.72 -0.31
CA TRP A 575 -28.73 4.81 0.16
C TRP A 575 -28.02 6.16 0.35
N VAL A 576 -26.71 6.15 0.59
CA VAL A 576 -25.96 7.34 1.03
C VAL A 576 -24.71 7.60 0.20
N LEU A 577 -24.04 6.55 -0.30
CA LEU A 577 -22.64 6.61 -0.73
C LEU A 577 -22.36 5.71 -1.94
N PRO A 578 -22.92 5.98 -3.12
CA PRO A 578 -22.92 5.03 -4.23
C PRO A 578 -21.63 5.08 -5.06
N LYS A 579 -20.48 4.78 -4.44
CA LYS A 579 -19.20 4.58 -5.13
C LYS A 579 -18.86 3.10 -5.13
N THR A 580 -18.51 2.56 -6.30
CA THR A 580 -18.20 1.14 -6.50
C THR A 580 -17.16 0.61 -5.51
N ARG A 581 -16.11 1.39 -5.24
CA ARG A 581 -15.07 1.07 -4.24
C ARG A 581 -15.61 0.80 -2.83
N TYR A 582 -16.79 1.30 -2.46
CA TYR A 582 -17.33 1.10 -1.12
C TYR A 582 -17.91 -0.29 -0.88
N PHE A 583 -18.17 -1.06 -1.94
CA PHE A 583 -18.58 -2.46 -1.83
C PHE A 583 -17.40 -3.42 -1.55
N LEU A 584 -16.16 -2.93 -1.51
CA LEU A 584 -14.95 -3.72 -1.24
C LEU A 584 -15.06 -4.63 0.03
N PRO A 585 -15.75 -4.25 1.12
CA PRO A 585 -15.93 -5.13 2.28
C PRO A 585 -16.69 -6.43 1.99
N THR A 586 -17.46 -6.50 0.90
CA THR A 586 -18.23 -7.69 0.52
C THR A 586 -17.36 -8.80 -0.08
N ILE A 587 -16.23 -8.45 -0.70
CA ILE A 587 -15.33 -9.36 -1.43
C ILE A 587 -14.89 -10.58 -0.60
N PRO A 588 -14.30 -10.45 0.61
CA PRO A 588 -13.87 -11.62 1.38
C PRO A 588 -15.03 -12.57 1.71
N PHE A 589 -16.25 -12.06 1.86
CA PHE A 589 -17.44 -12.89 2.13
C PHE A 589 -17.94 -13.62 0.90
N LEU A 590 -17.90 -12.99 -0.29
CA LEU A 590 -18.22 -13.67 -1.54
C LEU A 590 -17.32 -14.88 -1.76
N TYR A 591 -16.00 -14.73 -1.59
CA TYR A 591 -15.05 -15.85 -1.70
C TYR A 591 -15.23 -16.91 -0.61
N LEU A 592 -15.58 -16.51 0.63
CA LEU A 592 -15.92 -17.46 1.69
C LEU A 592 -17.17 -18.26 1.35
N PHE A 593 -18.24 -17.64 0.89
CA PHE A 593 -19.48 -18.32 0.53
C PHE A 593 -19.31 -19.20 -0.70
N LEU A 594 -18.58 -18.74 -1.72
CA LEU A 594 -18.18 -19.55 -2.86
C LEU A 594 -17.46 -20.83 -2.41
N ALA A 595 -16.40 -20.69 -1.59
CA ALA A 595 -15.64 -21.84 -1.09
C ALA A 595 -16.51 -22.75 -0.20
N TYR A 596 -17.44 -22.19 0.56
CA TYR A 596 -18.41 -22.95 1.35
C TYR A 596 -19.33 -23.80 0.45
N GLY A 597 -19.87 -23.20 -0.63
CA GLY A 597 -20.75 -23.85 -1.59
C GLY A 597 -20.04 -25.00 -2.32
N ILE A 598 -18.85 -24.74 -2.86
CA ILE A 598 -18.03 -25.77 -3.55
C ILE A 598 -17.74 -26.94 -2.60
N HIS A 599 -17.34 -26.65 -1.36
CA HIS A 599 -17.05 -27.70 -0.38
C HIS A 599 -18.27 -28.56 -0.03
N THR A 600 -19.44 -27.95 0.09
CA THR A 600 -20.64 -28.65 0.56
C THR A 600 -21.36 -29.43 -0.52
N LEU A 601 -21.26 -29.01 -1.79
CA LEU A 601 -21.75 -29.77 -2.95
C LEU A 601 -20.93 -31.03 -3.25
N ILE A 602 -19.74 -31.13 -2.67
CA ILE A 602 -18.82 -32.24 -2.90
C ILE A 602 -18.60 -32.96 -1.54
N PRO A 603 -19.60 -33.73 -1.06
CA PRO A 603 -19.68 -34.21 0.33
C PRO A 603 -18.75 -35.40 0.65
N SER A 604 -17.64 -35.54 -0.07
CA SER A 604 -16.78 -36.71 0.05
C SER A 604 -15.68 -36.51 1.09
N LYS A 605 -15.62 -37.42 2.08
CA LYS A 605 -14.44 -37.59 2.93
C LYS A 605 -13.23 -38.12 2.15
N LYS A 606 -13.40 -38.54 0.88
CA LYS A 606 -12.31 -39.08 0.06
C LYS A 606 -11.36 -37.95 -0.34
N LYS A 607 -10.07 -38.16 -0.06
CA LYS A 607 -8.99 -37.19 -0.29
C LYS A 607 -8.89 -36.73 -1.76
N ILE A 608 -9.11 -37.63 -2.71
CA ILE A 608 -9.04 -37.36 -4.16
C ILE A 608 -10.04 -36.28 -4.58
N VAL A 609 -11.25 -36.34 -4.02
CA VAL A 609 -12.31 -35.41 -4.35
C VAL A 609 -12.02 -34.01 -3.78
N GLN A 610 -11.49 -33.94 -2.56
CA GLN A 610 -11.01 -32.68 -1.98
C GLN A 610 -9.85 -32.09 -2.77
N PHE A 611 -8.98 -32.93 -3.32
CA PHE A 611 -7.89 -32.50 -4.21
C PHE A 611 -8.42 -31.89 -5.50
N ALA A 612 -9.38 -32.53 -6.17
CA ALA A 612 -10.01 -31.99 -7.37
C ALA A 612 -10.62 -30.60 -7.12
N VAL A 613 -11.31 -30.43 -5.99
CA VAL A 613 -11.86 -29.13 -5.57
C VAL A 613 -10.79 -28.06 -5.40
N MET A 614 -9.66 -28.41 -4.77
CA MET A 614 -8.55 -27.47 -4.62
C MET A 614 -7.92 -27.13 -5.97
N ALA A 615 -7.76 -28.09 -6.87
CA ALA A 615 -7.23 -27.87 -8.21
C ALA A 615 -8.12 -26.91 -9.03
N ILE A 616 -9.45 -27.06 -8.93
CA ILE A 616 -10.42 -26.17 -9.58
C ILE A 616 -10.31 -24.74 -9.06
N MET A 617 -10.26 -24.55 -7.73
CA MET A 617 -10.10 -23.22 -7.15
C MET A 617 -8.73 -22.61 -7.48
N ALA A 618 -7.68 -23.42 -7.58
CA ALA A 618 -6.37 -22.96 -8.02
C ALA A 618 -6.38 -22.52 -9.49
N ALA A 619 -7.04 -23.28 -10.37
CA ALA A 619 -7.23 -22.90 -11.76
C ALA A 619 -8.02 -21.58 -11.89
N ALA A 620 -9.09 -21.41 -11.09
CA ALA A 620 -9.84 -20.15 -11.02
C ALA A 620 -8.96 -18.98 -10.56
N ALA A 621 -8.14 -19.18 -9.52
CA ALA A 621 -7.22 -18.14 -9.03
C ALA A 621 -6.20 -17.72 -10.11
N ILE A 622 -5.64 -18.69 -10.84
CA ILE A 622 -4.71 -18.41 -11.95
C ILE A 622 -5.43 -17.64 -13.05
N PHE A 623 -6.63 -18.07 -13.44
CA PHE A 623 -7.44 -17.39 -14.45
C PHE A 623 -7.72 -15.94 -14.08
N PHE A 624 -8.20 -15.68 -12.85
CA PHE A 624 -8.42 -14.32 -12.37
C PHE A 624 -7.14 -13.49 -12.40
N LEU A 625 -6.02 -14.05 -11.95
CA LEU A 625 -4.76 -13.31 -11.91
C LEU A 625 -4.23 -12.97 -13.30
N VAL A 626 -4.37 -13.88 -14.28
CA VAL A 626 -3.96 -13.63 -15.67
C VAL A 626 -4.85 -12.59 -16.33
N ASP A 627 -6.17 -12.72 -16.21
CA ASP A 627 -7.12 -11.84 -16.88
C ASP A 627 -7.12 -10.43 -16.25
N SER A 628 -7.08 -10.35 -14.91
CA SER A 628 -7.00 -9.08 -14.18
C SER A 628 -5.72 -8.30 -14.48
N ARG A 629 -4.60 -8.95 -14.81
CA ARG A 629 -3.34 -8.22 -15.07
C ARG A 629 -3.46 -7.23 -16.22
N ASN A 630 -4.08 -7.64 -17.33
CA ASN A 630 -4.27 -6.77 -18.49
C ASN A 630 -5.23 -5.62 -18.17
N VAL A 631 -6.29 -5.92 -17.42
CA VAL A 631 -7.30 -4.92 -17.01
C VAL A 631 -6.68 -3.90 -16.05
N LEU A 632 -5.95 -4.37 -15.05
CA LEU A 632 -5.28 -3.52 -14.06
C LEU A 632 -4.22 -2.62 -14.68
N ASP A 633 -3.46 -3.11 -15.67
CA ASP A 633 -2.46 -2.32 -16.36
C ASP A 633 -3.11 -1.19 -17.19
N LYS A 634 -4.19 -1.48 -17.93
CA LYS A 634 -4.99 -0.47 -18.62
C LYS A 634 -5.65 0.53 -17.66
N ARG A 635 -6.15 0.05 -16.52
CA ARG A 635 -6.76 0.89 -15.48
C ARG A 635 -5.73 1.83 -14.86
N ALA A 636 -4.50 1.35 -14.63
CA ALA A 636 -3.39 2.18 -14.15
C ALA A 636 -2.98 3.25 -15.16
N GLU A 637 -2.89 2.91 -16.44
CA GLU A 637 -2.60 3.88 -17.51
C GLU A 637 -3.67 4.97 -17.60
N LYS A 638 -4.95 4.58 -17.68
CA LYS A 638 -6.08 5.53 -17.67
C LYS A 638 -6.04 6.43 -16.44
N TYR A 639 -5.78 5.86 -15.27
CA TYR A 639 -5.71 6.62 -14.02
C TYR A 639 -4.54 7.62 -14.01
N ASN A 640 -3.37 7.22 -14.52
CA ASN A 640 -2.21 8.10 -14.61
C ASN A 640 -2.43 9.26 -15.58
N ASN A 641 -3.09 9.02 -16.73
CA ASN A 641 -3.43 10.06 -17.69
C ASN A 641 -4.38 11.10 -17.06
N GLN A 642 -5.33 10.65 -16.24
CA GLN A 642 -6.25 11.55 -15.55
C GLN A 642 -5.60 12.28 -14.36
N ALA A 643 -4.61 11.68 -13.72
CA ALA A 643 -3.91 12.24 -12.56
C ALA A 643 -2.59 12.96 -12.92
N GLN A 644 -2.39 13.30 -14.20
CA GLN A 644 -1.13 13.86 -14.71
C GLN A 644 -0.71 15.16 -14.02
N ASP A 645 -1.63 16.10 -13.80
CA ASP A 645 -1.32 17.40 -13.19
C ASP A 645 -0.77 17.24 -11.77
N ASN A 646 -1.44 16.40 -10.97
CA ASN A 646 -1.02 16.09 -9.60
C ASN A 646 0.27 15.27 -9.58
N HIS A 647 0.48 14.38 -10.55
CA HIS A 647 1.72 13.60 -10.61
C HIS A 647 2.95 14.49 -10.80
N VAL A 648 2.88 15.44 -11.72
CA VAL A 648 3.98 16.36 -12.01
C VAL A 648 4.21 17.30 -10.83
N MET A 649 3.14 17.81 -10.21
CA MET A 649 3.23 18.62 -8.98
C MET A 649 3.91 17.84 -7.84
N LEU A 650 3.50 16.59 -7.58
CA LEU A 650 4.15 15.76 -6.56
C LEU A 650 5.63 15.51 -6.85
N GLY A 651 6.02 15.43 -8.12
CA GLY A 651 7.43 15.38 -8.53
C GLY A 651 8.19 16.62 -8.06
N ALA A 652 7.67 17.81 -8.38
CA ALA A 652 8.27 19.08 -7.96
C ALA A 652 8.32 19.23 -6.42
N LEU A 653 7.22 18.89 -5.74
CA LEU A 653 7.12 19.03 -4.29
C LEU A 653 8.04 18.05 -3.53
N ARG A 654 8.33 16.86 -4.09
CA ARG A 654 9.32 15.93 -3.49
C ARG A 654 10.71 16.54 -3.46
N ASP A 655 11.12 17.12 -4.58
CA ASP A 655 12.45 17.73 -4.72
C ASP A 655 12.55 19.00 -3.87
N LEU A 656 11.52 19.85 -3.89
CA LEU A 656 11.44 21.03 -3.04
C LEU A 656 11.49 20.68 -1.55
N ARG A 657 10.75 19.66 -1.12
CA ARG A 657 10.78 19.18 0.27
C ARG A 657 12.16 18.69 0.69
N ALA A 658 12.89 18.01 -0.19
CA ALA A 658 14.24 17.52 0.09
C ALA A 658 15.27 18.66 0.23
N SER A 659 14.99 19.83 -0.35
CA SER A 659 15.90 20.98 -0.27
C SER A 659 15.94 21.64 1.11
N HIS A 660 14.86 21.58 1.90
CA HIS A 660 14.71 22.32 3.17
C HIS A 660 14.91 23.84 3.05
N MET A 661 14.64 24.39 1.86
CA MET A 661 14.83 25.80 1.53
C MET A 661 13.51 26.56 1.63
N ARG A 662 13.58 27.90 1.69
CA ARG A 662 12.38 28.75 1.75
C ARG A 662 11.67 28.81 0.40
N ILE A 663 10.42 28.38 0.37
CA ILE A 663 9.62 28.18 -0.84
C ILE A 663 8.41 29.10 -0.82
N GLY A 664 8.28 29.92 -1.87
CA GLY A 664 7.11 30.75 -2.12
C GLY A 664 6.05 29.97 -2.87
N ALA A 665 4.82 29.99 -2.37
CA ALA A 665 3.64 29.47 -3.03
C ALA A 665 2.63 30.61 -3.31
N PRO A 666 2.03 30.63 -4.51
CA PRO A 666 1.05 31.64 -4.88
C PRO A 666 -0.32 31.41 -4.21
N ASP A 667 -0.63 30.18 -3.80
CA ASP A 667 -1.88 29.80 -3.15
C ASP A 667 -1.72 28.53 -2.27
N LEU A 668 -2.44 28.47 -1.15
CA LEU A 668 -2.55 27.32 -0.24
C LEU A 668 -3.74 26.40 -0.56
N GLU A 669 -4.64 26.79 -1.46
CA GLU A 669 -5.82 25.97 -1.80
C GLU A 669 -5.43 24.60 -2.40
N GLU A 670 -4.20 24.47 -2.90
CA GLU A 670 -3.63 23.21 -3.35
C GLU A 670 -3.23 22.31 -2.16
N LEU A 671 -4.14 21.40 -1.79
CA LEU A 671 -3.98 20.40 -0.72
C LEU A 671 -2.63 19.68 -0.76
N ASP A 672 -2.15 19.31 -1.94
CA ASP A 672 -0.85 18.66 -2.17
C ASP A 672 0.32 19.55 -1.71
N VAL A 673 0.34 20.84 -2.03
CA VAL A 673 1.38 21.78 -1.61
C VAL A 673 1.44 21.89 -0.09
N ALA A 674 0.29 22.14 0.55
CA ALA A 674 0.19 22.42 1.98
C ALA A 674 0.63 21.25 2.88
N MET A 675 0.55 20.01 2.37
CA MET A 675 0.92 18.80 3.09
C MET A 675 2.36 18.36 2.86
N TYR A 676 2.90 18.62 1.67
CA TYR A 676 4.19 18.07 1.27
C TYR A 676 5.36 18.93 1.75
N ILE A 677 5.18 20.25 1.75
CA ILE A 677 6.20 21.18 2.22
C ILE A 677 5.97 21.50 3.71
N PRO A 678 6.99 21.37 4.57
CA PRO A 678 6.90 21.79 5.97
C PRO A 678 6.44 23.25 6.09
N ARG A 679 5.57 23.54 7.08
CA ARG A 679 5.08 24.92 7.31
C ARG A 679 6.19 25.94 7.61
N SER A 680 7.34 25.50 8.10
CA SER A 680 8.52 26.35 8.32
C SER A 680 9.15 26.84 7.03
N ASP A 681 8.96 26.08 5.96
CA ASP A 681 9.67 26.24 4.69
C ASP A 681 8.73 26.85 3.63
N LEU A 682 7.41 26.77 3.84
CA LEU A 682 6.38 27.27 2.92
C LEU A 682 5.88 28.66 3.32
N PHE A 683 5.98 29.61 2.39
CA PHE A 683 5.50 30.97 2.53
C PHE A 683 4.50 31.27 1.43
N VAL A 684 3.36 31.87 1.79
CA VAL A 684 2.21 31.96 0.89
C VAL A 684 1.93 33.40 0.58
N PHE A 685 1.98 33.73 -0.70
CA PHE A 685 1.71 35.07 -1.17
C PHE A 685 0.22 35.37 -1.08
N LYS A 686 -0.13 36.56 -0.56
CA LYS A 686 -1.50 37.05 -0.49
C LYS A 686 -1.54 38.45 -1.10
N PRO A 687 -2.16 38.63 -2.27
CA PRO A 687 -2.20 39.93 -2.93
C PRO A 687 -3.02 40.92 -2.09
N SER A 688 -2.54 42.16 -1.97
CA SER A 688 -3.20 43.19 -1.15
C SER A 688 -4.18 44.10 -1.94
N GLY A 689 -4.58 43.68 -3.14
CA GLY A 689 -5.58 44.39 -3.96
C GLY A 689 -5.09 45.68 -4.65
N SER A 690 -3.77 45.92 -4.73
CA SER A 690 -3.20 47.08 -5.42
C SER A 690 -2.88 46.78 -6.90
N ASN A 691 -2.72 47.84 -7.71
CA ASN A 691 -2.52 47.75 -9.16
C ASN A 691 -1.13 47.23 -9.62
N ASN A 692 -0.16 46.95 -8.74
CA ASN A 692 1.15 46.43 -9.15
C ASN A 692 1.52 45.12 -8.45
N LEU A 693 1.07 43.99 -9.01
CA LEU A 693 1.23 42.66 -8.42
C LEU A 693 2.70 42.18 -8.42
N ALA A 694 3.46 42.45 -9.48
CA ALA A 694 4.87 42.03 -9.58
C ALA A 694 5.75 42.68 -8.49
N ASP A 695 5.53 43.96 -8.20
CA ASP A 695 6.22 44.65 -7.10
C ASP A 695 5.89 44.03 -5.74
N GLN A 696 4.64 43.63 -5.53
CA GLN A 696 4.23 42.94 -4.30
C GLN A 696 4.88 41.57 -4.16
N GLU A 697 4.92 40.80 -5.25
CA GLU A 697 5.58 39.51 -5.30
C GLU A 697 7.09 39.66 -5.03
N LEU A 698 7.73 40.67 -5.60
CA LEU A 698 9.14 40.98 -5.37
C LEU A 698 9.41 41.37 -3.91
N GLN A 699 8.56 42.22 -3.32
CA GLN A 699 8.64 42.56 -1.90
C GLN A 699 8.47 41.32 -1.03
N PHE A 700 7.49 40.47 -1.35
CA PHE A 700 7.25 39.23 -0.64
C PHE A 700 8.45 38.27 -0.70
N ILE A 701 9.06 38.12 -1.89
CA ILE A 701 10.27 37.32 -2.11
C ILE A 701 11.42 37.83 -1.24
N LYS A 702 11.68 39.13 -1.26
CA LYS A 702 12.78 39.76 -0.50
C LYS A 702 12.55 39.70 1.01
N GLN A 703 11.36 40.09 1.48
CA GLN A 703 11.02 40.12 2.91
C GLN A 703 11.17 38.74 3.57
N ASN A 704 10.80 37.68 2.85
CA ASN A 704 10.84 36.34 3.39
C ASN A 704 12.10 35.57 2.98
N ASN A 705 13.04 36.19 2.25
CA ASN A 705 14.26 35.55 1.74
C ASN A 705 13.96 34.23 0.99
N MET A 706 13.03 34.30 0.03
CA MET A 706 12.61 33.14 -0.76
C MET A 706 13.76 32.63 -1.62
N GLN A 707 13.91 31.31 -1.70
CA GLN A 707 14.94 30.65 -2.49
C GLN A 707 14.35 29.92 -3.69
N TYR A 708 13.11 29.44 -3.56
CA TYR A 708 12.40 28.79 -4.66
C TYR A 708 10.97 29.30 -4.78
N LEU A 709 10.49 29.37 -6.02
CA LEU A 709 9.08 29.54 -6.37
C LEU A 709 8.66 28.37 -7.27
N PHE A 710 7.37 28.07 -7.33
CA PHE A 710 6.85 27.11 -8.29
C PHE A 710 5.49 27.53 -8.84
N GLU A 711 5.16 27.06 -10.04
CA GLU A 711 3.82 27.20 -10.64
C GLU A 711 3.51 26.10 -11.67
N ARG A 712 2.23 25.91 -11.97
CA ARG A 712 1.76 25.02 -13.03
C ARG A 712 1.76 25.74 -14.36
N ASP A 713 2.12 25.06 -15.45
CA ASP A 713 2.09 25.61 -16.80
C ASP A 713 0.71 26.11 -17.25
N ARG A 714 -0.34 25.38 -16.88
CA ARG A 714 -1.74 25.71 -17.18
C ARG A 714 -2.35 26.77 -16.27
N LYS A 715 -1.67 27.11 -15.17
CA LYS A 715 -2.08 28.14 -14.21
C LYS A 715 -0.84 28.93 -13.75
N PRO A 716 -0.21 29.71 -14.63
CA PRO A 716 0.95 30.49 -14.26
C PRO A 716 0.49 31.66 -13.38
N GLN A 717 0.97 31.72 -12.14
CA GLN A 717 0.46 32.62 -11.11
C GLN A 717 1.47 33.73 -10.78
N TRP A 718 2.77 33.51 -10.93
CA TRP A 718 3.78 34.52 -10.62
C TRP A 718 3.96 35.50 -11.77
N GLN A 719 3.55 36.75 -11.57
CA GLN A 719 3.74 37.81 -12.57
C GLN A 719 5.21 38.23 -12.65
N ILE A 720 5.92 38.26 -11.51
CA ILE A 720 7.33 38.61 -11.39
C ILE A 720 8.24 37.71 -12.22
N VAL A 721 7.90 36.43 -12.37
CA VAL A 721 8.67 35.48 -13.20
C VAL A 721 8.59 35.86 -14.68
N ARG A 722 7.45 36.39 -15.13
CA ARG A 722 7.23 36.76 -16.54
C ARG A 722 7.86 38.11 -16.87
N GLU A 723 7.79 39.06 -15.93
CA GLU A 723 8.26 40.43 -16.14
C GLU A 723 9.75 40.59 -15.83
N HIS A 724 10.28 39.83 -14.87
CA HIS A 724 11.65 39.91 -14.40
C HIS A 724 12.36 38.53 -14.35
N PRO A 725 12.47 37.82 -15.48
CA PRO A 725 13.10 36.49 -15.53
C PRO A 725 14.57 36.50 -15.10
N GLU A 726 15.26 37.64 -15.19
CA GLU A 726 16.65 37.83 -14.77
C GLU A 726 16.88 37.63 -13.26
N LEU A 727 15.83 37.72 -12.44
CA LEU A 727 15.88 37.48 -11.00
C LEU A 727 16.01 35.98 -10.65
N PHE A 728 15.92 35.09 -11.64
CA PHE A 728 15.93 33.66 -11.43
C PHE A 728 17.20 33.03 -12.04
N ALA A 729 17.88 32.19 -11.27
CA ALA A 729 19.16 31.57 -11.65
C ALA A 729 18.96 30.35 -12.54
N ASN A 730 17.95 29.54 -12.21
CA ASN A 730 17.73 28.26 -12.85
C ASN A 730 16.25 27.88 -12.79
N THR A 731 15.72 27.29 -13.87
CA THR A 731 14.34 26.81 -13.93
C THR A 731 14.34 25.31 -14.16
N LYS A 732 13.92 24.55 -13.15
CA LYS A 732 13.72 23.11 -13.28
C LYS A 732 12.29 22.85 -13.75
N THR A 733 12.14 22.13 -14.86
CA THR A 733 10.82 21.77 -15.40
C THR A 733 10.52 20.30 -15.12
N TYR A 734 9.44 20.06 -14.41
CA TYR A 734 8.91 18.73 -14.18
C TYR A 734 7.89 18.41 -15.25
N THR A 735 7.96 17.20 -15.80
CA THR A 735 7.07 16.72 -16.87
C THR A 735 6.64 15.29 -16.58
N THR A 736 5.63 14.82 -17.31
CA THR A 736 5.14 13.44 -17.23
C THR A 736 5.09 12.82 -18.63
N LYS A 737 5.27 11.51 -18.69
CA LYS A 737 5.07 10.72 -19.92
C LYS A 737 3.60 10.45 -20.25
N ASN A 738 2.69 10.74 -19.31
CA ASN A 738 1.27 10.42 -19.40
C ASN A 738 0.43 11.62 -19.93
N GLY A 739 1.09 12.68 -20.42
CA GLY A 739 0.50 13.83 -21.10
C GLY A 739 1.35 15.10 -20.94
N ASP A 740 0.77 16.26 -21.25
CA ASP A 740 1.54 17.48 -21.51
C ASP A 740 1.74 18.42 -20.30
N SER A 741 1.25 18.05 -19.13
CA SER A 741 1.29 18.89 -17.93
C SER A 741 2.72 19.15 -17.46
N LYS A 742 2.99 20.39 -17.04
CA LYS A 742 4.31 20.79 -16.52
C LYS A 742 4.20 21.60 -15.24
N VAL A 743 5.21 21.45 -14.39
CA VAL A 743 5.42 22.33 -13.23
C VAL A 743 6.80 22.93 -13.34
N PHE A 744 6.86 24.24 -13.21
CA PHE A 744 8.11 25.00 -13.21
C PHE A 744 8.50 25.29 -11.78
N VAL A 745 9.77 25.07 -11.46
CA VAL A 745 10.39 25.46 -10.20
C VAL A 745 11.51 26.45 -10.52
N TYR A 746 11.40 27.65 -9.99
CA TYR A 746 12.30 28.76 -10.23
C TYR A 746 13.19 28.95 -9.00
N GLN A 747 14.51 28.95 -9.20
CA GLN A 747 15.47 29.31 -8.17
C GLN A 747 15.69 30.83 -8.18
N VAL A 748 15.42 31.48 -7.05
CA VAL A 748 15.65 32.93 -6.87
C VAL A 748 17.16 33.17 -6.76
N ARG A 749 17.69 34.16 -7.50
CA ARG A 749 19.08 34.60 -7.32
C ARG A 749 19.22 35.26 -5.96
N GLY A 750 20.16 34.78 -5.15
CA GLY A 750 20.61 35.54 -3.99
C GLY A 750 21.39 36.76 -4.47
N ASP A 751 21.09 37.92 -3.89
CA ASP A 751 21.91 39.13 -4.05
C ASP A 751 23.33 38.92 -3.49
#